data_AF-A0A212UHG7-F1
#
_entry.id   AF-A0A212UHG7-F1
#
_cell.length_a   1.000
_cell.length_b   1.000
_cell.length_c   1.000
_cell.angle_alpha   90.00
_cell.angle_beta   90.00
_cell.angle_gamma   90.00
#
_symmetry.space_group_name_H-M   'P 1'
#
loop_
_entity.id
_entity.type
_entity.pdbx_description
1 polymer ?
#
loop_
_entity_poly.entity_id
_entity_poly.type
_entity_poly.pdbx_seq_one_letter_code
_entity_poly.pdbx_strand_id
1 'polypeptide(L)'
;MQTSNLLTSKKLYLIWLALVLSVSVAFGQKSTRLNTGWEFVRQDLGGVWEAVRPVGAGNPESVPLWEKVTLPHCFNARDAVDPDQNYYQGPGWYRTQLPVQNPYPGGRTLLHFEGAGQKTDVYLYTTKVGSHVGGYDEWTVDITQALAEFQKTEVYQKQFKGQIPLSIRCDNSRDLEMIPSDLSDFNVYGGLYRYLNLEYQPALALERLAAKAEVDAVGKAGTLTLKAFFPKTTTAAATPVQVRLLDPKGKQVAKYQGQLAAKAGEVEVHQFAVKNPRLWSPASPQLYTVELTLGTGPQAYQHREKVGFRHSEFVEHGPYKLNGQRLLLRGTHRHEDHAAVAAAMTEPMIRQEMVMMKQMGVNFIRLGHYQQSRIVLNLCDSLGILVWEEIPWCRGGLGGPVYQAQAKRMLTNMIAQHYNHPSIIIWGLGNENDWPGDFPEFDKLKIRAFMTELNDLSHQLDRSRYTAIRRCDFCKDIVDVYSPSIWAGWYRGIYTDYKEATQKEFEGVKRFLHVEWGGDSHAGRHSENPDNALAKISRGAGADERAGDASLFGGSARVSKDGDWSESYLCNLVDWHLKEQETMPWLSGTAYWPFKDFSTPVRPDNPVPYMNQKGVVERDFTPKESYYVFQSYWTAQPMVHLYGHGWPVRWGEEGELKMVKVYSNCEQAELFVNGKSYGVKKRNSQDFPAAGLRWNVPFIAGDNQVRVVARQGKQTVQDELKFKYQTQKWGKPTQLTLQKVGEANGLTTVEVKLYDAQGVQCLDAVNWVDFSLAGAGKLLDDLGTSSGSRKVQAYNGRAIIRLQAQPGKTAVAVQSPGLETVLLTL
;
A
#
# COMPACT_ATOMS: atom_id res chain seq x y z
N MET A 1 15.94 -63.47 43.80
CA MET A 1 17.22 -64.23 43.87
C MET A 1 18.34 -63.22 43.68
N GLN A 2 19.16 -63.11 44.73
CA GLN A 2 20.57 -62.68 44.81
C GLN A 2 21.04 -61.45 44.00
N THR A 3 21.37 -60.30 44.61
CA THR A 3 22.61 -59.94 45.37
C THR A 3 23.89 -60.19 44.55
N SER A 4 24.91 -59.34 44.49
CA SER A 4 25.25 -58.05 45.09
C SER A 4 26.66 -57.67 44.60
N ASN A 5 27.03 -56.39 44.73
CA ASN A 5 28.35 -55.84 45.14
C ASN A 5 28.81 -54.70 44.23
N LEU A 6 29.43 -53.61 44.70
CA LEU A 6 29.53 -52.85 45.97
C LEU A 6 30.75 -51.92 45.77
N LEU A 7 30.67 -50.67 46.27
CA LEU A 7 31.80 -49.84 46.76
C LEU A 7 32.77 -49.27 45.70
N THR A 8 33.15 -48.00 45.71
CA THR A 8 33.65 -47.12 46.80
C THR A 8 33.36 -45.64 46.46
N SER A 9 32.69 -44.84 47.30
CA SER A 9 33.20 -44.09 48.47
C SER A 9 34.19 -42.94 48.19
N LYS A 10 33.65 -41.71 48.29
CA LYS A 10 34.20 -40.52 48.98
C LYS A 10 35.57 -39.96 48.55
N LYS A 11 35.54 -38.84 47.82
CA LYS A 11 36.19 -37.54 48.16
C LYS A 11 36.14 -36.63 46.91
N LEU A 12 35.31 -35.59 46.94
CA LEU A 12 35.56 -34.22 46.47
C LEU A 12 34.23 -33.42 46.56
N TYR A 13 33.80 -33.14 47.79
CA TYR A 13 32.98 -31.96 48.07
C TYR A 13 33.95 -30.79 48.25
N LEU A 14 33.62 -29.62 47.68
CA LEU A 14 34.30 -28.29 47.76
C LEU A 14 35.01 -27.78 46.50
N ILE A 15 34.39 -27.83 45.31
CA ILE A 15 34.53 -26.78 44.27
C ILE A 15 33.21 -26.66 43.47
N TRP A 16 32.12 -26.32 44.16
CA TRP A 16 30.83 -25.95 43.53
C TRP A 16 30.27 -24.67 44.16
N LEU A 17 31.16 -23.71 44.45
CA LEU A 17 30.84 -22.31 44.68
C LEU A 17 31.87 -21.48 43.90
N ALA A 18 31.41 -20.44 43.21
CA ALA A 18 32.17 -19.51 42.38
C ALA A 18 32.47 -19.93 40.92
N LEU A 19 31.41 -20.21 40.17
CA LEU A 19 31.33 -19.72 38.79
C LEU A 19 29.88 -19.31 38.53
N VAL A 20 29.44 -18.26 39.23
CA VAL A 20 28.47 -17.34 38.64
C VAL A 20 29.21 -16.75 37.44
N LEU A 21 29.09 -17.42 36.30
CA LEU A 21 29.26 -16.77 35.01
C LEU A 21 28.27 -15.62 35.05
N SER A 22 28.78 -14.44 35.34
CA SER A 22 28.19 -13.19 34.93
C SER A 22 28.05 -13.27 33.41
N VAL A 23 26.98 -13.93 32.95
CA VAL A 23 26.42 -13.69 31.64
C VAL A 23 25.99 -12.24 31.73
N SER A 24 26.89 -11.34 31.36
CA SER A 24 26.53 -9.98 31.02
C SER A 24 25.53 -10.12 29.89
N VAL A 25 24.23 -10.07 30.23
CA VAL A 25 23.18 -9.97 29.23
C VAL A 25 23.49 -8.66 28.51
N ALA A 26 24.09 -8.77 27.34
CA ALA A 26 24.26 -7.64 26.46
C ALA A 26 22.85 -7.21 26.08
N PHE A 27 22.36 -6.14 26.71
CA PHE A 27 21.11 -5.52 26.33
C PHE A 27 21.33 -4.89 24.96
N GLY A 28 20.96 -5.61 23.90
CA GLY A 28 20.78 -5.01 22.58
C GLY A 28 19.73 -3.91 22.66
N GLN A 29 19.83 -2.92 21.78
CA GLN A 29 18.86 -1.83 21.68
C GLN A 29 17.43 -2.39 21.72
N LYS A 30 16.61 -1.92 22.66
CA LYS A 30 15.25 -2.41 22.87
C LYS A 30 14.27 -1.40 22.29
N SER A 31 13.64 -1.76 21.19
CA SER A 31 12.49 -1.07 20.60
C SER A 31 11.24 -1.92 20.84
N THR A 32 10.17 -1.31 21.35
CA THR A 32 8.92 -2.01 21.69
C THR A 32 7.73 -1.28 21.08
N ARG A 33 6.97 -1.95 20.21
CA ARG A 33 5.69 -1.44 19.67
C ARG A 33 4.67 -1.26 20.79
N LEU A 34 4.15 -0.04 20.94
CA LEU A 34 3.14 0.32 21.93
C LEU A 34 1.73 0.07 21.39
N ASN A 35 1.34 -1.20 21.21
CA ASN A 35 0.07 -1.52 20.54
C ASN A 35 -1.14 -1.54 21.48
N THR A 36 -0.97 -1.95 22.73
CA THR A 36 -2.09 -2.26 23.64
C THR A 36 -2.23 -1.24 24.76
N GLY A 37 -3.43 -1.15 25.35
CA GLY A 37 -3.67 -0.30 26.53
C GLY A 37 -3.87 1.17 26.19
N TRP A 38 -4.34 1.45 24.97
CA TRP A 38 -4.68 2.80 24.52
C TRP A 38 -6.16 3.08 24.62
N GLU A 39 -6.46 4.32 24.94
CA GLU A 39 -7.79 4.91 24.84
C GLU A 39 -7.76 6.02 23.80
N PHE A 40 -8.84 6.18 23.05
CA PHE A 40 -9.00 7.16 21.98
C PHE A 40 -10.29 7.96 22.16
N VAL A 41 -10.27 9.23 21.79
CA VAL A 41 -11.46 10.07 21.70
C VAL A 41 -11.41 10.92 20.43
N ARG A 42 -12.52 10.93 19.65
CA ARG A 42 -12.63 11.59 18.34
C ARG A 42 -13.18 13.01 18.45
N GLN A 43 -12.48 13.85 19.20
CA GLN A 43 -12.72 15.29 19.34
C GLN A 43 -11.50 15.93 20.00
N ASP A 44 -11.46 17.26 20.06
CA ASP A 44 -10.48 17.95 20.89
C ASP A 44 -10.86 17.90 22.38
N LEU A 45 -9.85 18.14 23.23
CA LEU A 45 -10.01 18.36 24.66
C LEU A 45 -9.91 19.86 24.98
N GLY A 46 -10.44 20.29 26.13
CA GLY A 46 -10.26 21.67 26.61
C GLY A 46 -8.80 22.02 26.97
N GLY A 47 -7.95 21.00 27.10
CA GLY A 47 -6.51 21.11 27.31
C GLY A 47 -5.93 19.78 27.81
N VAL A 48 -4.60 19.65 27.81
CA VAL A 48 -3.92 18.41 28.23
C VAL A 48 -4.29 17.97 29.66
N TRP A 49 -4.68 18.92 30.54
CA TRP A 49 -5.14 18.58 31.88
C TRP A 49 -6.35 17.65 31.88
N GLU A 50 -7.26 17.75 30.91
CA GLU A 50 -8.41 16.84 30.82
C GLU A 50 -8.02 15.40 30.50
N ALA A 51 -6.86 15.19 29.86
CA ALA A 51 -6.37 13.85 29.55
C ALA A 51 -5.81 13.12 30.79
N VAL A 52 -5.33 13.88 31.80
CA VAL A 52 -4.55 13.34 32.94
C VAL A 52 -5.11 13.70 34.32
N ARG A 53 -6.17 14.51 34.43
CA ARG A 53 -6.84 14.82 35.70
C ARG A 53 -7.40 13.54 36.36
N PRO A 54 -7.48 13.48 37.70
CA PRO A 54 -8.21 12.40 38.38
C PRO A 54 -9.66 12.33 37.91
N VAL A 55 -10.19 11.13 37.70
CA VAL A 55 -11.58 10.89 37.23
C VAL A 55 -12.34 10.04 38.25
N GLY A 56 -13.37 10.61 38.86
CA GLY A 56 -14.33 9.86 39.68
C GLY A 56 -15.44 9.24 38.83
N ALA A 57 -15.86 8.02 39.16
CA ALA A 57 -16.96 7.37 38.46
C ALA A 57 -18.27 8.17 38.63
N GLY A 58 -18.90 8.56 37.51
CA GLY A 58 -20.15 9.34 37.49
C GLY A 58 -19.99 10.84 37.66
N ASN A 59 -18.77 11.34 37.87
CA ASN A 59 -18.51 12.78 37.97
C ASN A 59 -18.43 13.44 36.57
N PRO A 60 -18.54 14.78 36.45
CA PRO A 60 -18.48 15.49 35.16
C PRO A 60 -17.21 15.20 34.36
N GLU A 61 -16.07 14.95 35.02
CA GLU A 61 -14.82 14.62 34.35
C GLU A 61 -14.78 13.23 33.71
N SER A 62 -15.78 12.38 33.95
CA SER A 62 -15.90 11.06 33.32
C SER A 62 -16.39 11.10 31.86
N VAL A 63 -16.78 12.28 31.37
CA VAL A 63 -17.12 12.52 29.97
C VAL A 63 -16.16 13.55 29.33
N PRO A 64 -15.90 13.47 28.01
CA PRO A 64 -16.41 12.48 27.04
C PRO A 64 -15.89 11.06 27.33
N LEU A 65 -16.65 10.04 26.88
CA LEU A 65 -16.21 8.65 26.99
C LEU A 65 -15.09 8.38 25.97
N TRP A 66 -14.07 7.66 26.41
CA TRP A 66 -12.97 7.25 25.55
C TRP A 66 -13.16 5.79 25.12
N GLU A 67 -12.82 5.49 23.88
CA GLU A 67 -12.88 4.15 23.30
C GLU A 67 -11.56 3.41 23.54
N LYS A 68 -11.62 2.15 23.95
CA LYS A 68 -10.42 1.31 24.02
C LYS A 68 -10.01 0.89 22.62
N VAL A 69 -8.77 1.16 22.25
CA VAL A 69 -8.24 0.86 20.92
C VAL A 69 -6.91 0.10 21.00
N THR A 70 -6.55 -0.54 19.90
CA THR A 70 -5.22 -1.13 19.70
C THR A 70 -4.54 -0.38 18.56
N LEU A 71 -3.27 -0.02 18.74
CA LEU A 71 -2.49 0.61 17.67
C LEU A 71 -1.89 -0.44 16.72
N PRO A 72 -1.70 -0.11 15.43
CA PRO A 72 -2.05 1.16 14.79
C PRO A 72 -3.57 1.42 14.74
N HIS A 73 -3.97 2.68 14.75
CA HIS A 73 -5.37 3.11 14.74
C HIS A 73 -5.57 4.35 13.85
N CYS A 74 -6.68 4.40 13.11
CA CYS A 74 -7.03 5.49 12.21
C CYS A 74 -8.42 6.04 12.56
N PHE A 75 -8.57 7.37 12.55
CA PHE A 75 -9.85 8.04 12.80
C PHE A 75 -10.95 7.60 11.83
N ASN A 76 -10.54 7.19 10.63
CA ASN A 76 -11.39 7.02 9.45
C ASN A 76 -11.55 5.55 9.04
N ALA A 77 -11.26 4.62 9.95
CA ALA A 77 -11.34 3.18 9.68
C ALA A 77 -12.69 2.76 9.06
N ARG A 78 -13.76 3.48 9.42
CA ARG A 78 -15.14 3.24 8.96
C ARG A 78 -15.70 4.39 8.11
N ASP A 79 -15.57 5.64 8.56
CA ASP A 79 -16.23 6.78 7.91
C ASP A 79 -15.63 7.23 6.57
N ALA A 80 -14.47 6.70 6.18
CA ALA A 80 -13.88 6.98 4.86
C ALA A 80 -14.74 6.43 3.71
N VAL A 81 -15.51 5.37 3.96
CA VAL A 81 -16.32 4.66 2.98
C VAL A 81 -17.79 4.60 3.35
N ASP A 82 -18.19 5.28 4.44
CA ASP A 82 -19.60 5.40 4.80
C ASP A 82 -20.29 6.27 3.74
N PRO A 83 -21.29 5.76 3.02
CA PRO A 83 -21.89 6.45 1.89
C PRO A 83 -22.67 7.73 2.26
N ASP A 84 -22.99 7.94 3.54
CA ASP A 84 -23.87 9.04 3.97
C ASP A 84 -23.14 10.11 4.78
N GLN A 85 -21.81 10.04 4.89
CA GLN A 85 -21.02 10.98 5.68
C GLN A 85 -19.76 11.44 4.92
N ASN A 86 -19.33 12.67 5.21
CA ASN A 86 -17.97 13.06 4.92
C ASN A 86 -17.05 12.41 5.95
N TYR A 87 -15.92 11.87 5.51
CA TYR A 87 -14.90 11.32 6.42
C TYR A 87 -14.42 12.39 7.42
N TYR A 88 -14.11 11.97 8.65
CA TYR A 88 -13.69 12.90 9.70
C TYR A 88 -12.34 13.57 9.41
N GLN A 89 -12.34 14.91 9.36
CA GLN A 89 -11.14 15.75 9.29
C GLN A 89 -11.12 16.71 10.49
N GLY A 90 -10.38 16.34 11.53
CA GLY A 90 -10.37 17.07 12.79
C GLY A 90 -9.39 16.48 13.82
N PRO A 91 -9.37 17.04 15.04
CA PRO A 91 -8.51 16.56 16.11
C PRO A 91 -9.08 15.34 16.86
N GLY A 92 -8.20 14.42 17.21
CA GLY A 92 -8.49 13.32 18.13
C GLY A 92 -7.33 13.06 19.07
N TRP A 93 -7.62 12.51 20.23
CA TRP A 93 -6.64 12.27 21.28
C TRP A 93 -6.50 10.79 21.61
N TYR A 94 -5.28 10.38 21.89
CA TYR A 94 -4.90 9.09 22.42
C TYR A 94 -4.31 9.26 23.82
N ARG A 95 -4.55 8.31 24.72
CA ARG A 95 -3.83 8.24 26.00
C ARG A 95 -3.54 6.82 26.43
N THR A 96 -2.45 6.66 27.17
CA THR A 96 -2.07 5.39 27.80
C THR A 96 -1.25 5.64 29.06
N GLN A 97 -1.04 4.60 29.85
CA GLN A 97 -0.11 4.59 30.97
C GLN A 97 0.92 3.48 30.76
N LEU A 98 2.20 3.85 30.85
CA LEU A 98 3.29 2.94 30.48
C LEU A 98 4.30 2.80 31.63
N PRO A 99 4.75 1.57 31.95
CA PRO A 99 5.97 1.39 32.72
C PRO A 99 7.18 1.72 31.84
N VAL A 100 8.10 2.53 32.37
CA VAL A 100 9.34 2.89 31.66
C VAL A 100 10.54 2.51 32.50
N GLN A 101 11.35 1.60 31.97
CA GLN A 101 12.54 1.05 32.63
C GLN A 101 13.69 1.01 31.64
N ASN A 102 14.40 2.13 31.52
CA ASN A 102 15.54 2.23 30.61
C ASN A 102 16.71 1.39 31.16
N PRO A 103 17.18 0.35 30.43
CA PRO A 103 18.27 -0.50 30.88
C PRO A 103 19.65 0.15 30.78
N TYR A 104 19.76 1.34 30.19
CA TYR A 104 21.02 2.07 30.02
C TYR A 104 21.13 3.19 31.07
N PRO A 105 22.03 3.10 32.05
CA PRO A 105 22.34 4.21 32.94
C PRO A 105 22.77 5.45 32.14
N GLY A 106 22.09 6.59 32.37
CA GLY A 106 22.32 7.82 31.60
C GLY A 106 21.91 7.75 30.13
N GLY A 107 21.19 6.69 29.72
CA GLY A 107 20.68 6.51 28.38
C GLY A 107 19.47 7.36 28.07
N ARG A 108 19.00 7.26 26.83
CA ARG A 108 17.87 8.01 26.28
C ARG A 108 16.63 7.14 26.16
N THR A 109 15.49 7.73 26.42
CA THR A 109 14.17 7.13 26.24
C THR A 109 13.42 7.90 25.16
N LEU A 110 13.12 7.23 24.04
CA LEU A 110 12.59 7.85 22.85
C LEU A 110 11.23 7.28 22.50
N LEU A 111 10.36 8.12 21.94
CA LEU A 111 9.14 7.72 21.24
C LEU A 111 9.40 7.88 19.74
N HIS A 112 9.51 6.76 19.02
CA HIS A 112 9.69 6.74 17.57
C HIS A 112 8.36 6.47 16.87
N PHE A 113 7.93 7.43 16.06
CA PHE A 113 6.71 7.37 15.26
C PHE A 113 7.10 6.94 13.84
N GLU A 114 6.57 5.80 13.38
CA GLU A 114 6.74 5.39 11.98
C GLU A 114 5.89 6.23 11.01
N GLY A 115 4.88 6.94 11.56
CA GLY A 115 3.99 7.88 10.85
C GLY A 115 2.69 8.12 11.63
N ALA A 116 2.23 9.37 11.66
CA ALA A 116 1.01 9.77 12.36
C ALA A 116 0.38 11.00 11.69
N GLY A 117 -0.90 10.89 11.32
CA GLY A 117 -1.58 11.87 10.50
C GLY A 117 -2.33 12.94 11.30
N GLN A 118 -2.26 14.22 10.93
CA GLN A 118 -1.25 14.87 10.05
C GLN A 118 -0.39 15.84 10.86
N LYS A 119 -1.00 16.53 11.81
CA LYS A 119 -0.34 17.33 12.83
C LYS A 119 -0.43 16.56 14.15
N THR A 120 0.70 16.33 14.81
CA THR A 120 0.75 15.52 16.03
C THR A 120 1.46 16.27 17.15
N ASP A 121 0.86 16.29 18.34
CA ASP A 121 1.44 16.83 19.57
C ASP A 121 1.53 15.76 20.64
N VAL A 122 2.67 15.68 21.34
CA VAL A 122 2.98 14.63 22.32
C VAL A 122 3.17 15.24 23.69
N TYR A 123 2.52 14.66 24.70
CA TYR A 123 2.55 15.12 26.07
C TYR A 123 2.93 14.00 27.04
N LEU A 124 3.88 14.28 27.92
CA LEU A 124 4.15 13.47 29.11
C LEU A 124 3.54 14.21 30.30
N TYR A 125 2.51 13.61 30.90
CA TYR A 125 1.64 14.30 31.86
C TYR A 125 1.08 15.61 31.25
N THR A 126 1.44 16.78 31.77
CA THR A 126 1.01 18.08 31.24
C THR A 126 2.07 18.77 30.39
N THR A 127 3.27 18.20 30.28
CA THR A 127 4.39 18.79 29.54
C THR A 127 4.34 18.36 28.08
N LYS A 128 4.21 19.32 27.15
CA LYS A 128 4.40 19.06 25.72
C LYS A 128 5.86 18.75 25.46
N VAL A 129 6.14 17.54 24.97
CA VAL A 129 7.50 17.02 24.75
C VAL A 129 7.90 17.00 23.27
N GLY A 130 6.94 17.08 22.35
CA GLY A 130 7.22 17.11 20.92
C GLY A 130 6.01 17.48 20.08
N SER A 131 6.27 17.84 18.83
CA SER A 131 5.26 18.12 17.81
C SER A 131 5.78 17.81 16.40
N HIS A 132 4.91 17.40 15.50
CA HIS A 132 5.24 17.12 14.10
C HIS A 132 4.12 17.55 13.15
N VAL A 133 4.49 17.92 11.92
CA VAL A 133 3.55 18.20 10.80
C VAL A 133 4.04 17.41 9.58
N GLY A 134 3.23 16.47 9.12
CA GLY A 134 3.56 15.53 8.05
C GLY A 134 3.12 14.12 8.45
N GLY A 135 2.16 13.54 7.74
CA GLY A 135 1.60 12.24 8.11
C GLY A 135 2.46 11.02 7.78
N TYR A 136 3.53 11.18 7.00
CA TYR A 136 4.09 10.08 6.22
C TYR A 136 5.57 9.81 6.47
N ASP A 137 6.29 10.77 7.02
CA ASP A 137 7.68 10.63 7.41
C ASP A 137 7.81 10.12 8.85
N GLU A 138 8.90 9.40 9.13
CA GLU A 138 9.21 8.96 10.48
C GLU A 138 9.74 10.14 11.31
N TRP A 139 9.50 10.14 12.61
CA TRP A 139 10.04 11.15 13.52
C TRP A 139 10.16 10.60 14.95
N THR A 140 10.95 11.28 15.79
CA THR A 140 11.26 10.80 17.15
C THR A 140 11.18 11.94 18.15
N VAL A 141 10.65 11.64 19.33
CA VAL A 141 10.63 12.54 20.49
C VAL A 141 11.49 11.95 21.60
N ASP A 142 12.50 12.70 22.06
CA ASP A 142 13.27 12.35 23.25
C ASP A 142 12.52 12.82 24.50
N ILE A 143 12.03 11.86 25.31
CA ILE A 143 11.27 12.15 26.52
C ILE A 143 12.11 12.04 27.79
N THR A 144 13.43 11.85 27.67
CA THR A 144 14.32 11.51 28.79
C THR A 144 14.27 12.53 29.92
N GLN A 145 14.37 13.83 29.59
CA GLN A 145 14.37 14.89 30.59
C GLN A 145 12.99 15.03 31.25
N ALA A 146 11.91 15.14 30.46
CA ALA A 146 10.56 15.27 30.97
C ALA A 146 10.15 14.08 31.85
N LEU A 147 10.59 12.87 31.49
CA LEU A 147 10.43 11.67 32.29
C LEU A 147 11.12 11.81 33.64
N ALA A 148 12.40 12.19 33.66
CA ALA A 148 13.19 12.35 34.88
C ALA A 148 12.62 13.44 35.80
N GLU A 149 12.05 14.51 35.24
CA GLU A 149 11.36 15.56 35.99
C GLU A 149 10.03 15.06 36.57
N PHE A 150 9.20 14.38 35.77
CA PHE A 150 7.93 13.85 36.23
C PHE A 150 8.08 12.79 37.32
N GLN A 151 9.09 11.92 37.23
CA GLN A 151 9.37 10.88 38.23
C GLN A 151 9.68 11.42 39.63
N LYS A 152 10.09 12.70 39.74
CA LYS A 152 10.35 13.38 41.03
C LYS A 152 9.07 13.93 41.67
N THR A 153 7.95 13.97 40.95
CA THR A 153 6.70 14.53 41.46
C THR A 153 5.97 13.54 42.35
N GLU A 154 5.18 14.03 43.31
CA GLU A 154 4.32 13.16 44.11
C GLU A 154 3.25 12.45 43.28
N VAL A 155 2.79 13.11 42.20
CA VAL A 155 1.75 12.62 41.29
C VAL A 155 2.16 11.32 40.61
N TYR A 156 3.44 11.16 40.25
CA TYR A 156 3.98 9.93 39.66
C TYR A 156 3.74 8.70 40.56
N GLN A 157 3.98 8.82 41.86
CA GLN A 157 3.78 7.72 42.81
C GLN A 157 2.32 7.59 43.25
N LYS A 158 1.69 8.70 43.65
CA LYS A 158 0.36 8.68 44.28
C LYS A 158 -0.78 8.42 43.27
N GLN A 159 -0.75 9.09 42.12
CA GLN A 159 -1.81 9.00 41.12
C GLN A 159 -1.53 7.91 40.09
N PHE A 160 -0.33 7.91 39.50
CA PHE A 160 0.02 7.02 38.38
C PHE A 160 0.78 5.75 38.80
N LYS A 161 0.99 5.53 40.11
CA LYS A 161 1.52 4.28 40.68
C LYS A 161 2.82 3.81 40.01
N GLY A 162 3.72 4.75 39.71
CA GLY A 162 5.02 4.47 39.09
C GLY A 162 4.96 4.26 37.57
N GLN A 163 3.84 4.58 36.91
CA GLN A 163 3.72 4.62 35.45
C GLN A 163 3.74 6.06 34.95
N ILE A 164 4.05 6.25 33.67
CA ILE A 164 3.93 7.56 33.02
C ILE A 164 2.62 7.68 32.25
N PRO A 165 1.86 8.78 32.40
CA PRO A 165 0.77 9.11 31.48
C PRO A 165 1.33 9.72 30.20
N LEU A 166 1.04 9.09 29.08
CA LEU A 166 1.35 9.59 27.73
C LEU A 166 0.03 9.99 27.07
N SER A 167 -0.03 11.20 26.53
CA SER A 167 -1.17 11.71 25.77
C SER A 167 -0.71 12.28 24.43
N ILE A 168 -1.42 11.94 23.35
CA ILE A 168 -1.04 12.32 22.00
C ILE A 168 -2.26 12.88 21.27
N ARG A 169 -2.16 14.11 20.79
CA ARG A 169 -3.17 14.73 19.92
C ARG A 169 -2.75 14.53 18.48
N CYS A 170 -3.61 13.95 17.65
CA CYS A 170 -3.43 13.90 16.20
C CYS A 170 -4.54 14.71 15.54
N ASP A 171 -4.25 15.39 14.42
CA ASP A 171 -5.18 16.30 13.77
C ASP A 171 -4.99 16.26 12.25
N ASN A 172 -6.05 15.88 11.53
CA ASN A 172 -6.11 15.85 10.08
C ASN A 172 -7.11 16.88 9.52
N SER A 173 -7.37 17.97 10.27
CA SER A 173 -8.16 19.10 9.77
C SER A 173 -7.62 19.58 8.43
N ARG A 174 -8.54 19.91 7.52
CA ARG A 174 -8.24 20.53 6.22
C ARG A 174 -7.36 21.77 6.41
N ASP A 175 -6.30 21.87 5.63
CA ASP A 175 -5.33 22.96 5.74
C ASP A 175 -4.66 23.18 4.38
N LEU A 176 -5.01 24.27 3.71
CA LEU A 176 -4.49 24.62 2.39
C LEU A 176 -2.97 24.87 2.42
N GLU A 177 -2.42 25.26 3.58
CA GLU A 177 -0.98 25.50 3.76
C GLU A 177 -0.20 24.25 4.20
N MET A 178 -0.83 23.07 4.09
CA MET A 178 -0.23 21.77 4.39
C MET A 178 -0.36 20.83 3.18
N ILE A 179 0.71 20.11 2.85
CA ILE A 179 0.65 19.01 1.86
C ILE A 179 0.20 17.70 2.53
N PRO A 180 -0.60 16.85 1.85
CA PRO A 180 -1.17 17.01 0.50
C PRO A 180 -2.42 17.89 0.44
N SER A 181 -2.77 18.32 -0.77
CA SER A 181 -4.05 18.98 -1.07
C SER A 181 -5.23 18.04 -0.83
N ASP A 182 -6.32 18.56 -0.27
CA ASP A 182 -7.61 17.87 -0.19
C ASP A 182 -8.28 17.65 -1.56
N LEU A 183 -7.76 18.26 -2.64
CA LEU A 183 -8.17 17.94 -4.01
C LEU A 183 -7.65 16.57 -4.48
N SER A 184 -6.76 15.94 -3.73
CA SER A 184 -6.17 14.64 -4.07
C SER A 184 -7.21 13.53 -4.10
N ASP A 185 -7.00 12.54 -4.98
CA ASP A 185 -7.91 11.39 -5.13
C ASP A 185 -7.65 10.30 -4.07
N PHE A 186 -7.37 10.69 -2.81
CA PHE A 186 -7.18 9.81 -1.65
C PHE A 186 -7.47 10.57 -0.35
N ASN A 187 -7.82 9.86 0.74
CA ASN A 187 -8.11 10.50 2.02
C ASN A 187 -6.84 11.00 2.73
N VAL A 188 -6.93 12.19 3.34
CA VAL A 188 -5.90 12.70 4.25
C VAL A 188 -6.19 12.17 5.66
N TYR A 189 -5.76 10.94 5.93
CA TYR A 189 -6.10 10.23 7.16
C TYR A 189 -5.56 10.86 8.44
N GLY A 190 -6.29 10.66 9.55
CA GLY A 190 -5.87 11.06 10.90
C GLY A 190 -5.56 9.89 11.83
N GLY A 191 -4.68 10.12 12.80
CA GLY A 191 -4.40 9.20 13.90
C GLY A 191 -3.02 8.55 13.89
N LEU A 192 -2.80 7.66 14.86
CA LEU A 192 -1.58 6.85 15.02
C LEU A 192 -1.65 5.59 14.14
N TYR A 193 -1.71 5.80 12.83
CA TYR A 193 -1.99 4.73 11.86
C TYR A 193 -0.76 3.92 11.43
N ARG A 194 0.46 4.33 11.78
CA ARG A 194 1.62 3.43 11.78
C ARG A 194 2.09 3.17 13.21
N TYR A 195 3.02 2.23 13.36
CA TYR A 195 3.48 1.84 14.69
C TYR A 195 4.16 3.02 15.42
N LEU A 196 3.89 3.07 16.73
CA LEU A 196 4.59 3.90 17.70
C LEU A 196 5.47 2.99 18.55
N ASN A 197 6.77 3.29 18.60
CA ASN A 197 7.77 2.50 19.28
C ASN A 197 8.34 3.24 20.49
N LEU A 198 8.43 2.56 21.64
CA LEU A 198 9.24 3.00 22.77
C LEU A 198 10.65 2.43 22.62
N GLU A 199 11.64 3.31 22.54
CA GLU A 199 13.03 2.92 22.34
C GLU A 199 13.91 3.34 23.49
N TYR A 200 14.78 2.41 23.92
CA TYR A 200 15.87 2.72 24.83
C TYR A 200 17.19 2.68 24.08
N GLN A 201 17.97 3.75 24.22
CA GLN A 201 19.29 3.87 23.63
C GLN A 201 20.32 4.22 24.71
N PRO A 202 21.59 3.78 24.57
CA PRO A 202 22.67 4.34 25.39
C PRO A 202 22.86 5.84 25.11
N ALA A 203 23.63 6.51 25.97
CA ALA A 203 23.88 7.96 25.87
C ALA A 203 24.50 8.35 24.52
N LEU A 204 25.41 7.51 24.01
CA LEU A 204 25.98 7.65 22.68
C LEU A 204 25.28 6.70 21.70
N ALA A 205 24.58 7.26 20.72
CA ALA A 205 23.89 6.51 19.68
C ALA A 205 23.89 7.30 18.36
N LEU A 206 23.62 6.59 17.26
CA LEU A 206 23.43 7.22 15.95
C LEU A 206 21.97 7.68 15.79
N GLU A 207 21.77 8.79 15.08
CA GLU A 207 20.47 9.09 14.46
C GLU A 207 20.25 8.19 13.25
N ARG A 208 21.29 8.01 12.42
CA ARG A 208 21.28 7.09 11.29
C ARG A 208 22.68 6.73 10.80
N LEU A 209 22.76 5.66 10.03
CA LEU A 209 23.94 5.25 9.26
C LEU A 209 23.61 5.34 7.77
N ALA A 210 24.28 6.18 7.01
CA ALA A 210 24.20 6.15 5.55
C ALA A 210 25.22 5.16 5.00
N ALA A 211 24.74 4.21 4.21
CA ALA A 211 25.53 3.13 3.65
C ALA A 211 25.39 3.09 2.12
N LYS A 212 26.31 3.75 1.43
CA LYS A 212 26.29 3.91 -0.02
C LYS A 212 27.00 2.74 -0.69
N ALA A 213 26.23 1.79 -1.23
CA ALA A 213 26.72 0.65 -1.99
C ALA A 213 26.69 0.95 -3.49
N GLU A 214 27.87 1.02 -4.10
CA GLU A 214 28.05 1.34 -5.52
C GLU A 214 28.72 0.18 -6.23
N VAL A 215 28.42 0.01 -7.52
CA VAL A 215 29.05 -0.98 -8.39
C VAL A 215 29.19 -0.43 -9.79
N ASP A 216 30.20 -0.87 -10.53
CA ASP A 216 30.35 -0.58 -11.96
C ASP A 216 29.18 -1.16 -12.77
N ALA A 217 28.99 -0.67 -14.00
CA ALA A 217 27.86 -1.04 -14.86
C ALA A 217 27.75 -2.55 -15.13
N VAL A 218 28.87 -3.28 -15.05
CA VAL A 218 28.95 -4.74 -15.27
C VAL A 218 28.99 -5.56 -13.98
N GLY A 219 28.99 -4.93 -12.80
CA GLY A 219 28.81 -5.63 -11.53
C GLY A 219 30.07 -6.27 -10.90
N LYS A 220 31.28 -5.95 -11.36
CA LYS A 220 32.54 -6.63 -10.97
C LYS A 220 33.27 -5.97 -9.80
N ALA A 221 33.18 -4.66 -9.67
CA ALA A 221 33.88 -3.91 -8.62
C ALA A 221 32.89 -3.05 -7.84
N GLY A 222 32.73 -3.35 -6.55
CA GLY A 222 31.84 -2.61 -5.65
C GLY A 222 32.58 -1.81 -4.59
N THR A 223 31.98 -0.71 -4.17
CA THR A 223 32.45 0.12 -3.05
C THR A 223 31.30 0.35 -2.09
N LEU A 224 31.55 0.19 -0.78
CA LEU A 224 30.60 0.51 0.28
C LEU A 224 31.18 1.64 1.15
N THR A 225 30.59 2.83 1.07
CA THR A 225 30.99 3.99 1.88
C THR A 225 30.02 4.18 3.04
N LEU A 226 30.53 4.30 4.26
CA LEU A 226 29.74 4.43 5.48
C LEU A 226 29.93 5.80 6.14
N LYS A 227 28.82 6.48 6.41
CA LYS A 227 28.77 7.76 7.12
C LYS A 227 27.78 7.68 8.27
N ALA A 228 28.25 8.00 9.47
CA ALA A 228 27.44 8.02 10.68
C ALA A 228 26.91 9.44 10.93
N PHE A 229 25.65 9.54 11.34
CA PHE A 229 25.01 10.80 11.73
C PHE A 229 24.68 10.74 13.21
N PHE A 230 25.27 11.65 13.98
CA PHE A 230 25.08 11.74 15.42
C PHE A 230 24.10 12.86 15.79
N PRO A 231 23.33 12.69 16.88
CA PRO A 231 22.45 13.73 17.39
C PRO A 231 23.15 15.06 17.61
N LYS A 232 22.43 16.17 17.41
CA LYS A 232 22.94 17.52 17.69
C LYS A 232 23.40 17.72 19.14
N THR A 233 22.86 16.92 20.07
CA THR A 233 23.22 16.91 21.49
C THR A 233 24.49 16.10 21.81
N THR A 234 25.11 15.47 20.80
CA THR A 234 26.30 14.62 21.01
C THR A 234 27.53 15.45 21.33
N THR A 235 28.08 15.23 22.51
CA THR A 235 29.38 15.78 22.92
C THR A 235 30.53 15.07 22.21
N ALA A 236 31.50 15.85 21.75
CA ALA A 236 32.66 15.32 21.04
C ALA A 236 33.47 14.33 21.89
N ALA A 237 33.64 13.09 21.40
CA ALA A 237 34.43 12.07 22.07
C ALA A 237 35.08 11.09 21.09
N ALA A 238 36.32 10.69 21.36
CA ALA A 238 36.95 9.58 20.67
C ALA A 238 36.31 8.26 21.15
N THR A 239 35.62 7.58 20.24
CA THR A 239 34.84 6.38 20.55
C THR A 239 35.33 5.19 19.73
N PRO A 240 35.63 4.03 20.35
CA PRO A 240 35.89 2.79 19.63
C PRO A 240 34.74 2.45 18.67
N VAL A 241 35.06 2.08 17.44
CA VAL A 241 34.08 1.63 16.44
C VAL A 241 34.51 0.30 15.84
N GLN A 242 33.56 -0.62 15.72
CA GLN A 242 33.71 -1.85 14.96
C GLN A 242 32.63 -1.92 13.88
N VAL A 243 33.01 -2.30 12.67
CA VAL A 243 32.08 -2.55 11.56
C VAL A 243 32.34 -3.92 10.98
N ARG A 244 31.29 -4.70 10.75
CA ARG A 244 31.31 -5.95 9.99
C ARG A 244 30.40 -5.83 8.78
N LEU A 245 30.87 -6.28 7.63
CA LEU A 245 30.04 -6.47 6.44
C LEU A 245 29.80 -7.97 6.26
N LEU A 246 28.54 -8.37 6.31
CA LEU A 246 28.11 -9.75 6.09
C LEU A 246 27.48 -9.88 4.70
N ASP A 247 27.79 -10.97 4.00
CA ASP A 247 27.15 -11.33 2.75
C ASP A 247 25.69 -11.80 2.95
N PRO A 248 24.93 -12.02 1.88
CA PRO A 248 23.54 -12.50 1.98
C PRO A 248 23.36 -13.86 2.68
N LYS A 249 24.43 -14.66 2.82
CA LYS A 249 24.42 -15.92 3.57
C LYS A 249 24.86 -15.75 5.03
N GLY A 250 25.10 -14.52 5.48
CA GLY A 250 25.55 -14.19 6.84
C GLY A 250 27.06 -14.34 7.06
N LYS A 251 27.85 -14.63 6.02
CA LYS A 251 29.32 -14.76 6.15
C LYS A 251 29.95 -13.38 6.17
N GLN A 252 30.82 -13.11 7.14
CA GLN A 252 31.61 -11.87 7.16
C GLN A 252 32.57 -11.83 5.97
N VAL A 253 32.44 -10.79 5.14
CA VAL A 253 33.29 -10.55 3.95
C VAL A 253 34.25 -9.37 4.13
N ALA A 254 33.96 -8.45 5.04
CA ALA A 254 34.89 -7.38 5.43
C ALA A 254 34.69 -6.98 6.89
N LYS A 255 35.72 -6.37 7.49
CA LYS A 255 35.66 -5.81 8.85
C LYS A 255 36.54 -4.57 8.97
N TYR A 256 36.14 -3.66 9.85
CA TYR A 256 36.92 -2.50 10.26
C TYR A 256 36.87 -2.36 11.79
N GLN A 257 37.98 -1.96 12.40
CA GLN A 257 38.09 -1.63 13.82
C GLN A 257 38.95 -0.38 13.94
N GLY A 258 38.48 0.61 14.69
CA GLY A 258 39.19 1.88 14.83
C GLY A 258 38.59 2.80 15.89
N GLN A 259 38.88 4.08 15.78
CA GLN A 259 38.33 5.15 16.60
C GLN A 259 37.53 6.10 15.70
N LEU A 260 36.39 6.56 16.19
CA LEU A 260 35.56 7.56 15.55
C LEU A 260 35.52 8.81 16.43
N ALA A 261 35.72 9.98 15.83
CA ALA A 261 35.47 11.25 16.50
C ALA A 261 33.95 11.50 16.50
N ALA A 262 33.23 10.86 17.42
CA ALA A 262 31.79 11.05 17.56
C ALA A 262 31.53 12.51 17.91
N LYS A 263 30.85 13.24 17.03
CA LYS A 263 30.49 14.65 17.16
C LYS A 263 29.16 14.88 16.46
N ALA A 264 28.42 15.91 16.87
CA ALA A 264 27.16 16.30 16.24
C ALA A 264 27.27 16.37 14.70
N GLY A 265 26.28 15.77 14.01
CA GLY A 265 26.21 15.75 12.55
C GLY A 265 26.94 14.58 11.90
N GLU A 266 27.39 14.79 10.66
CA GLU A 266 28.01 13.77 9.82
C GLU A 266 29.46 13.47 10.21
N VAL A 267 29.79 12.19 10.30
CA VAL A 267 31.15 11.68 10.48
C VAL A 267 31.38 10.51 9.53
N GLU A 268 32.45 10.58 8.74
CA GLU A 268 32.87 9.44 7.91
C GLU A 268 33.37 8.30 8.79
N VAL A 269 32.87 7.08 8.55
CA VAL A 269 33.23 5.90 9.34
C VAL A 269 34.33 5.11 8.64
N HIS A 270 34.05 4.62 7.43
CA HIS A 270 34.96 3.78 6.65
C HIS A 270 34.45 3.55 5.23
N GLN A 271 35.33 3.12 4.33
CA GLN A 271 34.99 2.66 2.98
C GLN A 271 35.56 1.25 2.73
N PHE A 272 34.70 0.31 2.32
CA PHE A 272 35.11 -1.04 1.92
C PHE A 272 35.15 -1.17 0.39
N ALA A 273 36.21 -1.78 -0.14
CA ALA A 273 36.22 -2.33 -1.49
C ALA A 273 35.69 -3.78 -1.47
N VAL A 274 34.71 -4.09 -2.32
CA VAL A 274 34.07 -5.40 -2.42
C VAL A 274 34.28 -5.96 -3.83
N LYS A 275 35.11 -7.01 -3.94
CA LYS A 275 35.36 -7.68 -5.22
C LYS A 275 34.22 -8.63 -5.57
N ASN A 276 33.72 -8.56 -6.81
CA ASN A 276 32.62 -9.39 -7.32
C ASN A 276 31.42 -9.42 -6.36
N PRO A 277 30.83 -8.26 -6.01
CA PRO A 277 29.68 -8.22 -5.12
C PRO A 277 28.52 -9.01 -5.72
N ARG A 278 27.74 -9.68 -4.87
CA ARG A 278 26.47 -10.25 -5.32
C ARG A 278 25.49 -9.12 -5.58
N LEU A 279 25.00 -9.05 -6.82
CA LEU A 279 24.12 -7.96 -7.23
C LEU A 279 22.69 -8.19 -6.75
N TRP A 280 22.07 -7.11 -6.31
CA TRP A 280 20.64 -7.03 -6.06
C TRP A 280 19.90 -6.83 -7.38
N SER A 281 18.79 -7.56 -7.56
CA SER A 281 17.85 -7.39 -8.68
C SER A 281 16.48 -7.98 -8.32
N PRO A 282 15.41 -7.67 -9.09
CA PRO A 282 14.10 -8.29 -8.87
C PRO A 282 14.06 -9.81 -8.93
N ALA A 283 14.92 -10.44 -9.72
CA ALA A 283 15.01 -11.90 -9.83
C ALA A 283 15.93 -12.52 -8.76
N SER A 284 16.87 -11.74 -8.22
CA SER A 284 17.82 -12.18 -7.20
C SER A 284 18.09 -11.04 -6.20
N PRO A 285 17.21 -10.83 -5.21
CA PRO A 285 17.30 -9.73 -4.24
C PRO A 285 18.37 -9.99 -3.16
N GLN A 286 19.65 -9.94 -3.54
CA GLN A 286 20.78 -10.19 -2.64
C GLN A 286 21.02 -8.97 -1.72
N LEU A 287 20.89 -9.17 -0.41
CA LEU A 287 21.08 -8.12 0.61
C LEU A 287 22.28 -8.43 1.51
N TYR A 288 23.25 -7.52 1.53
CA TYR A 288 24.32 -7.50 2.51
C TYR A 288 23.82 -6.91 3.83
N THR A 289 24.59 -7.13 4.89
CA THR A 289 24.31 -6.55 6.21
C THR A 289 25.54 -5.80 6.72
N VAL A 290 25.37 -4.53 7.06
CA VAL A 290 26.36 -3.76 7.82
C VAL A 290 25.99 -3.86 9.29
N GLU A 291 26.92 -4.33 10.12
CA GLU A 291 26.77 -4.35 11.57
C GLU A 291 27.81 -3.40 12.16
N LEU A 292 27.34 -2.37 12.85
CA LEU A 292 28.17 -1.34 13.45
C LEU A 292 28.01 -1.39 14.97
N THR A 293 29.12 -1.30 15.69
CA THR A 293 29.16 -1.20 17.15
C THR A 293 29.99 0.01 17.55
N LEU A 294 29.41 0.91 18.37
CA LEU A 294 30.08 2.07 18.96
C LEU A 294 30.29 1.85 20.46
N GLY A 295 31.51 2.10 20.92
CA GLY A 295 31.91 1.87 22.31
C GLY A 295 32.24 0.42 22.61
N THR A 296 32.38 0.12 23.90
CA THR A 296 32.76 -1.22 24.41
C THR A 296 31.86 -1.63 25.56
N GLY A 297 31.67 -2.93 25.74
CA GLY A 297 30.92 -3.47 26.88
C GLY A 297 29.39 -3.30 26.76
N PRO A 298 28.65 -3.46 27.87
CA PRO A 298 27.17 -3.54 27.86
C PRO A 298 26.44 -2.26 27.40
N GLN A 299 27.10 -1.11 27.40
CA GLN A 299 26.53 0.17 26.94
C GLN A 299 26.88 0.49 25.47
N ALA A 300 27.55 -0.43 24.77
CA ALA A 300 27.87 -0.22 23.37
C ALA A 300 26.60 -0.11 22.52
N TYR A 301 26.52 0.92 21.70
CA TYR A 301 25.45 1.07 20.72
C TYR A 301 25.69 0.10 19.56
N GLN A 302 24.64 -0.61 19.14
CA GLN A 302 24.70 -1.55 18.02
C GLN A 302 23.66 -1.15 16.98
N HIS A 303 24.10 -1.05 15.71
CA HIS A 303 23.24 -0.78 14.57
C HIS A 303 23.39 -1.87 13.52
N ARG A 304 22.29 -2.21 12.86
CA ARG A 304 22.27 -3.17 11.76
C ARG A 304 21.52 -2.59 10.58
N GLU A 305 22.19 -2.53 9.43
CA GLU A 305 21.67 -1.92 8.22
C GLU A 305 21.73 -2.90 7.04
N LYS A 306 20.70 -2.90 6.19
CA LYS A 306 20.69 -3.70 4.96
C LYS A 306 21.10 -2.83 3.78
N VAL A 307 21.90 -3.40 2.88
CA VAL A 307 22.35 -2.73 1.65
C VAL A 307 22.40 -3.72 0.49
N GLY A 308 22.28 -3.22 -0.74
CA GLY A 308 22.39 -4.03 -1.96
C GLY A 308 23.23 -3.34 -3.02
N PHE A 309 24.10 -4.10 -3.69
CA PHE A 309 24.89 -3.60 -4.81
C PHE A 309 24.06 -3.71 -6.08
N ARG A 310 23.78 -2.58 -6.74
CA ARG A 310 23.10 -2.55 -8.04
C ARG A 310 23.47 -1.30 -8.82
N HIS A 311 23.48 -1.42 -10.14
CA HIS A 311 23.64 -0.29 -11.05
C HIS A 311 22.33 -0.06 -11.82
N SER A 312 21.78 1.15 -11.71
CA SER A 312 20.53 1.56 -12.37
C SER A 312 20.82 2.63 -13.41
N GLU A 313 20.24 2.50 -14.60
CA GLU A 313 20.42 3.46 -15.69
C GLU A 313 19.11 3.64 -16.46
N PHE A 314 18.61 4.88 -16.51
CA PHE A 314 17.61 5.28 -17.50
C PHE A 314 18.34 5.83 -18.73
N VAL A 315 18.31 5.07 -19.83
CA VAL A 315 18.94 5.44 -21.09
C VAL A 315 18.19 6.64 -21.67
N GLU A 316 18.93 7.67 -22.09
CA GLU A 316 18.33 8.83 -22.76
C GLU A 316 17.67 8.38 -24.07
N HIS A 317 16.41 8.74 -24.27
CA HIS A 317 15.57 8.26 -25.39
C HIS A 317 15.65 6.74 -25.56
N GLY A 318 15.59 6.01 -24.45
CA GLY A 318 15.69 4.55 -24.43
C GLY A 318 15.08 3.91 -23.19
N PRO A 319 15.34 2.61 -22.98
CA PRO A 319 14.73 1.85 -21.91
C PRO A 319 15.49 2.01 -20.58
N TYR A 320 14.97 1.36 -19.54
CA TYR A 320 15.67 1.18 -18.27
C TYR A 320 16.59 -0.04 -18.32
N LYS A 321 17.78 0.10 -17.74
CA LYS A 321 18.73 -0.98 -17.52
C LYS A 321 19.04 -1.15 -16.04
N LEU A 322 19.11 -2.40 -15.60
CA LEU A 322 19.58 -2.81 -14.28
C LEU A 322 20.75 -3.76 -14.44
N ASN A 323 21.87 -3.48 -13.78
CA ASN A 323 23.10 -4.26 -13.84
C ASN A 323 23.57 -4.53 -15.29
N GLY A 324 23.48 -3.50 -16.14
CA GLY A 324 23.90 -3.53 -17.55
C GLY A 324 22.89 -4.18 -18.51
N GLN A 325 21.79 -4.75 -18.03
CA GLN A 325 20.79 -5.42 -18.86
C GLN A 325 19.47 -4.64 -18.90
N ARG A 326 18.83 -4.60 -20.07
CA ARG A 326 17.48 -4.03 -20.21
C ARG A 326 16.52 -4.76 -19.28
N LEU A 327 15.76 -4.01 -18.51
CA LEU A 327 14.66 -4.53 -17.69
C LEU A 327 13.42 -3.67 -17.95
N LEU A 328 12.36 -4.29 -18.49
CA LEU A 328 11.05 -3.64 -18.54
C LEU A 328 10.49 -3.55 -17.11
N LEU A 329 10.23 -2.31 -16.66
CA LEU A 329 9.56 -2.08 -15.38
C LEU A 329 8.07 -2.49 -15.51
N ARG A 330 7.70 -3.53 -14.76
CA ARG A 330 6.38 -4.13 -14.65
C ARG A 330 5.77 -3.67 -13.34
N GLY A 331 5.20 -2.48 -13.40
CA GLY A 331 4.89 -1.69 -12.22
C GLY A 331 3.43 -1.75 -11.77
N THR A 332 3.24 -1.42 -10.50
CA THR A 332 1.93 -1.09 -9.92
C THR A 332 2.05 0.09 -8.95
N HIS A 333 0.96 0.45 -8.28
CA HIS A 333 0.92 1.41 -7.18
C HIS A 333 0.22 0.83 -5.96
N ARG A 334 0.41 1.46 -4.79
CA ARG A 334 -0.39 1.19 -3.61
C ARG A 334 -0.63 2.46 -2.79
N HIS A 335 -1.77 2.51 -2.12
CA HIS A 335 -2.01 3.40 -0.99
C HIS A 335 -1.88 2.64 0.33
N GLU A 336 -1.56 3.35 1.41
CA GLU A 336 -1.74 2.83 2.78
C GLU A 336 -3.20 2.91 3.15
N ASP A 337 -3.97 1.96 2.63
CA ASP A 337 -5.41 1.86 2.84
C ASP A 337 -5.85 0.39 2.77
N HIS A 338 -6.73 -0.04 3.67
CA HIS A 338 -7.28 -1.39 3.68
C HIS A 338 -8.66 -1.44 4.34
N ALA A 339 -9.45 -2.44 3.95
CA ALA A 339 -10.78 -2.68 4.50
C ALA A 339 -10.76 -2.71 6.03
N ALA A 340 -11.76 -2.07 6.65
CA ALA A 340 -11.96 -1.94 8.10
C ALA A 340 -10.89 -1.19 8.92
N VAL A 341 -9.75 -0.80 8.33
CA VAL A 341 -8.64 -0.17 9.09
C VAL A 341 -8.13 1.13 8.49
N ALA A 342 -8.56 1.48 7.26
CA ALA A 342 -8.01 2.62 6.53
C ALA A 342 -6.46 2.55 6.49
N ALA A 343 -5.76 3.60 6.90
CA ALA A 343 -4.29 3.61 6.95
C ALA A 343 -3.66 2.73 8.05
N ALA A 344 -4.44 2.21 9.02
CA ALA A 344 -3.94 1.45 10.16
C ALA A 344 -3.57 -0.01 9.80
N MET A 345 -2.89 -0.20 8.69
CA MET A 345 -2.44 -1.51 8.23
C MET A 345 -1.38 -2.09 9.16
N THR A 346 -1.53 -3.38 9.47
CA THR A 346 -0.54 -4.13 10.26
C THR A 346 0.58 -4.68 9.38
N GLU A 347 1.73 -5.01 9.97
CA GLU A 347 2.83 -5.66 9.26
C GLU A 347 2.40 -6.95 8.51
N PRO A 348 1.59 -7.86 9.08
CA PRO A 348 1.06 -9.00 8.34
C PRO A 348 0.22 -8.62 7.11
N MET A 349 -0.63 -7.59 7.21
CA MET A 349 -1.43 -7.11 6.08
C MET A 349 -0.53 -6.56 4.97
N ILE A 350 0.45 -5.73 5.32
CA ILE A 350 1.43 -5.19 4.37
C ILE A 350 2.20 -6.33 3.71
N ARG A 351 2.66 -7.32 4.49
CA ARG A 351 3.36 -8.50 3.97
C ARG A 351 2.52 -9.29 2.99
N GLN A 352 1.25 -9.56 3.31
CA GLN A 352 0.34 -10.26 2.42
C GLN A 352 0.19 -9.51 1.09
N GLU A 353 -0.06 -8.20 1.15
CA GLU A 353 -0.21 -7.35 -0.04
C GLU A 353 1.04 -7.40 -0.93
N MET A 354 2.22 -7.18 -0.36
CA MET A 354 3.48 -7.15 -1.11
C MET A 354 3.83 -8.53 -1.69
N VAL A 355 3.50 -9.62 -0.99
CA VAL A 355 3.66 -10.98 -1.51
C VAL A 355 2.71 -11.24 -2.67
N MET A 356 1.45 -10.80 -2.60
CA MET A 356 0.50 -10.92 -3.70
C MET A 356 0.97 -10.15 -4.94
N MET A 357 1.53 -8.95 -4.79
CA MET A 357 2.16 -8.21 -5.88
C MET A 357 3.31 -9.02 -6.51
N LYS A 358 4.20 -9.57 -5.69
CA LYS A 358 5.31 -10.40 -6.20
C LYS A 358 4.82 -11.64 -6.93
N GLN A 359 3.78 -12.30 -6.41
CA GLN A 359 3.13 -13.46 -7.04
C GLN A 359 2.39 -13.09 -8.33
N MET A 360 2.01 -11.83 -8.52
CA MET A 360 1.47 -11.31 -9.78
C MET A 360 2.57 -11.04 -10.84
N GLY A 361 3.85 -11.05 -10.43
CA GLY A 361 4.99 -10.78 -11.30
C GLY A 361 5.47 -9.33 -11.30
N VAL A 362 5.02 -8.52 -10.34
CA VAL A 362 5.48 -7.14 -10.15
C VAL A 362 6.99 -7.10 -9.88
N ASN A 363 7.68 -6.17 -10.55
CA ASN A 363 9.10 -5.90 -10.32
C ASN A 363 9.40 -4.41 -10.03
N PHE A 364 8.37 -3.55 -10.07
CA PHE A 364 8.46 -2.11 -9.83
C PHE A 364 7.21 -1.64 -9.10
N ILE A 365 7.32 -0.64 -8.23
CA ILE A 365 6.18 -0.01 -7.57
C ILE A 365 6.44 1.48 -7.42
N ARG A 366 5.40 2.29 -7.66
CA ARG A 366 5.35 3.67 -7.18
C ARG A 366 4.47 3.71 -5.94
N LEU A 367 5.03 4.20 -4.83
CA LEU A 367 4.41 4.12 -3.50
C LEU A 367 3.35 5.20 -3.27
N GLY A 368 2.34 5.26 -4.15
CA GLY A 368 1.27 6.24 -4.07
C GLY A 368 1.82 7.67 -4.17
N HIS A 369 1.38 8.55 -3.27
CA HIS A 369 1.71 9.98 -3.29
C HIS A 369 2.37 10.45 -2.01
N TYR A 370 3.13 9.59 -1.34
CA TYR A 370 3.81 9.90 -0.09
C TYR A 370 4.84 8.84 0.25
N GLN A 371 5.75 9.18 1.17
CA GLN A 371 6.59 8.21 1.85
C GLN A 371 5.74 7.13 2.53
N GLN A 372 6.08 5.85 2.36
CA GLN A 372 5.35 4.75 3.00
C GLN A 372 6.12 4.15 4.18
N SER A 373 5.45 3.27 4.93
CA SER A 373 6.07 2.53 6.03
C SER A 373 7.33 1.81 5.56
N ARG A 374 8.41 1.91 6.34
CA ARG A 374 9.67 1.18 6.12
C ARG A 374 9.48 -0.33 5.99
N ILE A 375 8.39 -0.88 6.54
CA ILE A 375 8.01 -2.29 6.34
C ILE A 375 7.83 -2.59 4.85
N VAL A 376 7.18 -1.70 4.09
CA VAL A 376 6.99 -1.81 2.64
C VAL A 376 8.34 -1.84 1.93
N LEU A 377 9.25 -0.91 2.26
CA LEU A 377 10.57 -0.85 1.62
C LEU A 377 11.45 -2.05 1.96
N ASN A 378 11.43 -2.52 3.22
CA ASN A 378 12.09 -3.76 3.61
C ASN A 378 11.57 -4.96 2.80
N LEU A 379 10.27 -4.99 2.50
CA LEU A 379 9.65 -6.01 1.65
C LEU A 379 10.02 -5.82 0.19
N CYS A 380 10.08 -4.60 -0.35
CA CYS A 380 10.56 -4.32 -1.71
C CYS A 380 12.01 -4.80 -1.90
N ASP A 381 12.88 -4.51 -0.93
CA ASP A 381 14.25 -4.98 -0.93
C ASP A 381 14.34 -6.51 -0.91
N SER A 382 13.51 -7.16 -0.08
CA SER A 382 13.56 -8.62 0.13
C SER A 382 12.88 -9.42 -0.98
N LEU A 383 11.81 -8.88 -1.56
CA LEU A 383 11.04 -9.51 -2.65
C LEU A 383 11.61 -9.15 -4.02
N GLY A 384 12.52 -8.17 -4.11
CA GLY A 384 13.06 -7.69 -5.36
C GLY A 384 12.00 -6.94 -6.16
N ILE A 385 11.60 -5.77 -5.65
CA ILE A 385 10.69 -4.83 -6.29
C ILE A 385 11.38 -3.46 -6.26
N LEU A 386 11.61 -2.87 -7.43
CA LEU A 386 12.17 -1.52 -7.57
C LEU A 386 11.14 -0.47 -7.14
N VAL A 387 11.59 0.70 -6.67
CA VAL A 387 10.72 1.69 -6.04
C VAL A 387 10.93 3.10 -6.62
N TRP A 388 9.80 3.75 -6.91
CA TRP A 388 9.62 5.21 -6.90
C TRP A 388 8.87 5.57 -5.62
N GLU A 389 9.45 6.44 -4.80
CA GLU A 389 8.77 7.01 -3.62
C GLU A 389 8.77 8.54 -3.72
N GLU A 390 7.69 9.22 -3.32
CA GLU A 390 7.52 10.66 -3.55
C GLU A 390 7.01 11.43 -2.33
N ILE A 391 7.23 12.74 -2.31
CA ILE A 391 6.61 13.64 -1.32
C ILE A 391 5.15 13.96 -1.68
N PRO A 392 4.29 14.29 -0.70
CA PRO A 392 2.87 14.54 -0.94
C PRO A 392 2.55 15.92 -1.55
N TRP A 393 3.45 16.51 -2.34
CA TRP A 393 3.10 17.68 -3.14
C TRP A 393 2.23 17.24 -4.33
N CYS A 394 0.95 17.04 -4.06
CA CYS A 394 -0.03 16.48 -4.99
C CYS A 394 -1.19 17.46 -5.18
N ARG A 395 -1.35 17.96 -6.42
CA ARG A 395 -2.38 18.95 -6.83
C ARG A 395 -2.30 20.30 -6.08
N GLY A 396 -3.33 21.13 -6.22
CA GLY A 396 -3.57 22.36 -5.44
C GLY A 396 -2.88 23.62 -5.96
N GLY A 397 -1.64 23.49 -6.41
CA GLY A 397 -0.77 24.62 -6.75
C GLY A 397 0.41 24.71 -5.79
N LEU A 398 0.73 25.92 -5.30
CA LEU A 398 1.86 26.15 -4.39
C LEU A 398 1.47 27.15 -3.30
N GLY A 399 1.59 26.72 -2.04
CA GLY A 399 1.34 27.56 -0.86
C GLY A 399 2.52 28.45 -0.47
N GLY A 400 2.38 29.09 0.69
CA GLY A 400 3.35 30.01 1.27
C GLY A 400 4.59 29.33 1.88
N PRO A 401 5.38 30.08 2.67
CA PRO A 401 6.63 29.58 3.25
C PRO A 401 6.47 28.34 4.15
N VAL A 402 5.33 28.19 4.86
CA VAL A 402 5.07 27.03 5.73
C VAL A 402 4.88 25.75 4.89
N TYR A 403 4.06 25.84 3.85
CA TYR A 403 3.87 24.77 2.86
C TYR A 403 5.18 24.34 2.21
N GLN A 404 5.97 25.31 1.73
CA GLN A 404 7.25 25.06 1.07
C GLN A 404 8.29 24.46 2.02
N ALA A 405 8.34 24.93 3.27
CA ALA A 405 9.20 24.37 4.29
C ALA A 405 8.80 22.93 4.66
N GLN A 406 7.51 22.61 4.66
CA GLN A 406 7.05 21.23 4.82
C GLN A 406 7.52 20.35 3.67
N ALA A 407 7.35 20.75 2.40
CA ALA A 407 7.77 19.92 1.27
C ALA A 407 9.28 19.65 1.27
N LYS A 408 10.11 20.67 1.52
CA LYS A 408 11.57 20.51 1.67
C LYS A 408 11.94 19.58 2.83
N ARG A 409 11.27 19.72 3.98
CA ARG A 409 11.49 18.86 5.15
C ARG A 409 11.13 17.41 4.84
N MET A 410 9.95 17.16 4.26
CA MET A 410 9.49 15.80 3.97
C MET A 410 10.36 15.14 2.89
N LEU A 411 10.84 15.88 1.88
CA LEU A 411 11.81 15.37 0.90
C LEU A 411 13.13 14.98 1.58
N THR A 412 13.63 15.86 2.45
CA THR A 412 14.86 15.60 3.22
C THR A 412 14.70 14.36 4.09
N ASN A 413 13.58 14.24 4.79
CA ASN A 413 13.28 13.12 5.68
C ASN A 413 13.15 11.82 4.90
N MET A 414 12.35 11.78 3.83
CA MET A 414 12.18 10.61 2.96
C MET A 414 13.54 10.10 2.45
N ILE A 415 14.35 10.98 1.86
CA ILE A 415 15.67 10.59 1.35
C ILE A 415 16.58 10.11 2.49
N ALA A 416 16.67 10.84 3.60
CA ALA A 416 17.55 10.49 4.70
C ALA A 416 17.17 9.16 5.39
N GLN A 417 15.87 8.92 5.55
CA GLN A 417 15.31 7.75 6.21
C GLN A 417 15.40 6.51 5.32
N HIS A 418 15.21 6.65 4.01
CA HIS A 418 15.11 5.54 3.09
C HIS A 418 16.33 5.37 2.16
N TYR A 419 17.38 6.18 2.37
CA TYR A 419 18.63 6.19 1.59
C TYR A 419 19.24 4.81 1.32
N ASN A 420 19.19 3.91 2.30
CA ASN A 420 19.90 2.63 2.27
C ASN A 420 19.19 1.54 1.46
N HIS A 421 17.92 1.73 1.10
CA HIS A 421 17.12 0.73 0.40
C HIS A 421 17.59 0.57 -1.06
N PRO A 422 18.17 -0.59 -1.46
CA PRO A 422 18.60 -0.81 -2.85
C PRO A 422 17.45 -0.79 -3.84
N SER A 423 16.22 -1.07 -3.41
CA SER A 423 15.01 -1.02 -4.24
C SER A 423 14.74 0.37 -4.81
N ILE A 424 15.06 1.44 -4.09
CA ILE A 424 14.73 2.80 -4.53
C ILE A 424 15.66 3.22 -5.66
N ILE A 425 15.05 3.66 -6.76
CA ILE A 425 15.73 4.21 -7.93
C ILE A 425 15.27 5.63 -8.28
N ILE A 426 14.12 6.06 -7.76
CA ILE A 426 13.51 7.37 -8.04
C ILE A 426 13.02 8.02 -6.74
N TRP A 427 13.35 9.30 -6.56
CA TRP A 427 12.72 10.21 -5.61
C TRP A 427 11.75 11.14 -6.34
N GLY A 428 10.45 10.95 -6.13
CA GLY A 428 9.42 11.79 -6.73
C GLY A 428 9.22 13.11 -5.99
N LEU A 429 9.07 14.19 -6.74
CA LEU A 429 8.97 15.55 -6.20
C LEU A 429 7.52 16.06 -6.14
N GLY A 430 6.59 15.39 -6.82
CA GLY A 430 5.18 15.77 -6.84
C GLY A 430 4.38 15.06 -7.93
N ASN A 431 3.06 15.22 -7.83
CA ASN A 431 2.07 14.63 -8.72
C ASN A 431 1.01 15.66 -9.11
N GLU A 432 0.74 15.81 -10.40
CA GLU A 432 -0.33 16.68 -10.92
C GLU A 432 -0.22 18.11 -10.40
N ASN A 433 1.02 18.63 -10.31
CA ASN A 433 1.28 20.01 -9.86
C ASN A 433 0.75 21.05 -10.85
N ASP A 434 0.28 20.61 -12.02
CA ASP A 434 -0.47 21.42 -12.98
C ASP A 434 -1.95 21.62 -12.61
N TRP A 435 -2.44 20.96 -11.54
CA TRP A 435 -3.82 21.04 -11.08
C TRP A 435 -4.01 22.25 -10.13
N PRO A 436 -4.77 23.31 -10.53
CA PRO A 436 -5.04 24.46 -9.67
C PRO A 436 -6.24 24.23 -8.73
N GLY A 437 -6.40 25.07 -7.70
CA GLY A 437 -7.68 25.19 -7.00
C GLY A 437 -7.62 25.48 -5.51
N ASP A 438 -6.48 25.26 -4.86
CA ASP A 438 -6.35 25.52 -3.41
C ASP A 438 -6.08 27.01 -3.10
N PHE A 439 -5.53 27.74 -4.07
CA PHE A 439 -5.12 29.13 -3.89
C PHE A 439 -5.74 30.03 -4.98
N PRO A 440 -5.98 31.33 -4.70
CA PRO A 440 -6.50 32.26 -5.70
C PRO A 440 -5.51 32.53 -6.85
N GLU A 441 -4.22 32.30 -6.62
CA GLU A 441 -3.17 32.42 -7.62
C GLU A 441 -2.66 31.03 -8.04
N PHE A 442 -2.47 30.83 -9.35
CA PHE A 442 -1.77 29.66 -9.90
C PHE A 442 -0.63 30.13 -10.81
N ASP A 443 0.58 30.23 -10.26
CA ASP A 443 1.75 30.77 -10.94
C ASP A 443 2.72 29.65 -11.34
N LYS A 444 2.78 29.36 -12.65
CA LYS A 444 3.66 28.34 -13.22
C LYS A 444 5.14 28.63 -13.00
N LEU A 445 5.56 29.89 -12.95
CA LEU A 445 6.96 30.26 -12.73
C LEU A 445 7.37 30.00 -11.28
N LYS A 446 6.51 30.30 -10.31
CA LYS A 446 6.75 29.96 -8.89
C LYS A 446 6.79 28.45 -8.68
N ILE A 447 5.88 27.70 -9.31
CA ILE A 447 5.89 26.23 -9.27
C ILE A 447 7.19 25.68 -9.87
N ARG A 448 7.63 26.18 -11.04
CA ARG A 448 8.92 25.79 -11.64
C ARG A 448 10.09 26.10 -10.73
N ALA A 449 10.16 27.30 -10.15
CA ALA A 449 11.24 27.70 -9.27
C ALA A 449 11.35 26.76 -8.06
N PHE A 450 10.22 26.47 -7.40
CA PHE A 450 10.19 25.56 -6.27
C PHE A 450 10.49 24.10 -6.67
N MET A 451 10.02 23.65 -7.83
CA MET A 451 10.35 22.32 -8.37
C MET A 451 11.86 22.18 -8.62
N THR A 452 12.51 23.20 -9.16
CA THR A 452 13.97 23.24 -9.33
C THR A 452 14.68 23.17 -7.98
N GLU A 453 14.22 23.94 -6.98
CA GLU A 453 14.80 23.88 -5.64
C GLU A 453 14.70 22.49 -5.00
N LEU A 454 13.57 21.79 -5.17
CA LEU A 454 13.39 20.42 -4.69
C LEU A 454 14.27 19.42 -5.45
N ASN A 455 14.40 19.58 -6.77
CA ASN A 455 15.27 18.76 -7.60
C ASN A 455 16.74 18.89 -7.15
N ASP A 456 17.22 20.13 -6.98
CA ASP A 456 18.57 20.43 -6.54
C ASP A 456 18.82 19.91 -5.11
N LEU A 457 17.85 20.06 -4.20
CA LEU A 457 17.91 19.51 -2.85
C LEU A 457 18.01 17.98 -2.87
N SER A 458 17.20 17.31 -3.69
CA SER A 458 17.24 15.85 -3.84
C SER A 458 18.62 15.39 -4.30
N HIS A 459 19.18 16.01 -5.34
CA HIS A 459 20.53 15.70 -5.83
C HIS A 459 21.61 16.07 -4.81
N GLN A 460 21.47 17.14 -4.04
CA GLN A 460 22.41 17.45 -2.96
C GLN A 460 22.44 16.36 -1.89
N LEU A 461 21.28 15.81 -1.54
CA LEU A 461 21.14 14.76 -0.52
C LEU A 461 21.53 13.36 -1.05
N ASP A 462 21.19 13.05 -2.30
CA ASP A 462 21.43 11.76 -2.93
C ASP A 462 21.56 11.83 -4.46
N ARG A 463 22.79 12.07 -4.96
CA ARG A 463 23.10 12.00 -6.41
C ARG A 463 23.04 10.60 -7.02
N SER A 464 22.81 9.55 -6.23
CA SER A 464 22.86 8.16 -6.72
C SER A 464 21.52 7.66 -7.27
N ARG A 465 20.49 8.49 -7.21
CA ARG A 465 19.11 8.20 -7.65
C ARG A 465 18.58 9.34 -8.52
N TYR A 466 17.57 9.02 -9.31
CA TYR A 466 16.93 9.98 -10.21
C TYR A 466 15.80 10.73 -9.50
N THR A 467 15.53 11.95 -9.90
CA THR A 467 14.29 12.65 -9.57
C THR A 467 13.20 12.37 -10.61
N ALA A 468 11.93 12.43 -10.19
CA ALA A 468 10.81 12.35 -11.12
C ALA A 468 9.61 13.18 -10.66
N ILE A 469 8.73 13.48 -11.61
CA ILE A 469 7.36 13.95 -11.36
C ILE A 469 6.40 13.28 -12.33
N ARG A 470 5.11 13.29 -11.96
CA ARG A 470 4.02 12.89 -12.85
C ARG A 470 3.11 14.08 -13.18
N ARG A 471 2.81 14.25 -14.47
CA ARG A 471 1.83 15.20 -15.04
C ARG A 471 2.04 16.65 -14.57
N CYS A 472 3.04 17.29 -15.13
CA CYS A 472 3.26 18.73 -15.03
C CYS A 472 4.15 19.15 -16.21
N ASP A 473 3.54 19.30 -17.38
CA ASP A 473 4.30 19.47 -18.64
C ASP A 473 5.22 20.69 -18.64
N PHE A 474 4.83 21.75 -17.94
CA PHE A 474 5.65 22.95 -17.81
C PHE A 474 6.80 22.80 -16.79
N CYS A 475 6.99 21.63 -16.18
CA CYS A 475 8.13 21.28 -15.31
C CYS A 475 8.92 20.07 -15.80
N LYS A 476 8.56 19.46 -16.94
CA LYS A 476 9.14 18.19 -17.42
C LYS A 476 10.63 18.25 -17.77
N ASP A 477 11.17 19.46 -17.98
CA ASP A 477 12.59 19.75 -18.25
C ASP A 477 13.45 19.84 -16.98
N ILE A 478 12.83 19.88 -15.79
CA ILE A 478 13.53 20.08 -14.51
C ILE A 478 14.04 18.75 -13.93
N VAL A 479 13.21 17.71 -13.99
CA VAL A 479 13.51 16.40 -13.37
C VAL A 479 14.29 15.46 -14.29
N ASP A 480 14.90 14.43 -13.71
CA ASP A 480 15.65 13.46 -14.50
C ASP A 480 14.75 12.54 -15.34
N VAL A 481 13.62 12.09 -14.78
CA VAL A 481 12.66 11.16 -15.40
C VAL A 481 11.26 11.76 -15.34
N TYR A 482 10.54 11.74 -16.46
CA TYR A 482 9.20 12.32 -16.54
C TYR A 482 8.14 11.27 -16.88
N SER A 483 6.97 11.40 -16.23
CA SER A 483 5.74 10.71 -16.63
C SER A 483 4.66 11.72 -17.02
N PRO A 484 4.11 11.64 -18.24
CA PRO A 484 2.86 12.33 -18.59
C PRO A 484 1.64 11.62 -17.97
N SER A 485 0.44 12.09 -18.32
CA SER A 485 -0.82 11.37 -18.10
C SER A 485 -1.21 10.61 -19.38
N ILE A 486 -1.29 9.27 -19.31
CA ILE A 486 -1.73 8.41 -20.42
C ILE A 486 -2.70 7.35 -19.86
N TRP A 487 -3.99 7.54 -20.14
CA TRP A 487 -5.13 6.71 -19.71
C TRP A 487 -5.96 6.23 -20.90
N ALA A 488 -5.28 5.69 -21.92
CA ALA A 488 -5.88 5.23 -23.16
C ALA A 488 -7.00 4.20 -22.89
N GLY A 489 -8.23 4.53 -23.29
CA GLY A 489 -9.40 3.68 -23.05
C GLY A 489 -10.04 3.84 -21.68
N TRP A 490 -9.67 4.84 -20.89
CA TRP A 490 -10.39 5.14 -19.65
C TRP A 490 -10.91 6.57 -19.62
N TYR A 491 -10.04 7.52 -19.26
CA TYR A 491 -10.39 8.94 -19.21
C TYR A 491 -10.45 9.56 -20.61
N ARG A 492 -9.71 9.02 -21.58
CA ARG A 492 -9.71 9.52 -22.96
C ARG A 492 -9.30 8.46 -23.98
N GLY A 493 -9.81 8.59 -25.19
CA GLY A 493 -9.49 7.72 -26.32
C GLY A 493 -9.92 6.27 -26.10
N ILE A 494 -9.35 5.37 -26.90
CA ILE A 494 -9.58 3.92 -26.81
C ILE A 494 -8.28 3.22 -26.43
N TYR A 495 -8.34 2.05 -25.77
CA TYR A 495 -7.12 1.39 -25.29
C TYR A 495 -6.17 0.97 -26.42
N THR A 496 -6.67 0.83 -27.65
CA THR A 496 -5.84 0.51 -28.81
C THR A 496 -4.87 1.62 -29.21
N ASP A 497 -5.11 2.85 -28.76
CA ASP A 497 -4.25 4.01 -29.03
C ASP A 497 -3.03 4.06 -28.08
N TYR A 498 -2.95 3.15 -27.11
CA TYR A 498 -1.92 3.14 -26.05
C TYR A 498 -0.49 3.25 -26.59
N LYS A 499 -0.10 2.41 -27.56
CA LYS A 499 1.28 2.38 -28.06
C LYS A 499 1.64 3.67 -28.78
N GLU A 500 0.74 4.20 -29.61
CA GLU A 500 0.94 5.44 -30.35
C GLU A 500 1.05 6.64 -29.38
N ALA A 501 0.12 6.75 -28.42
CA ALA A 501 0.16 7.79 -27.40
C ALA A 501 1.45 7.72 -26.57
N THR A 502 1.86 6.53 -26.17
CA THR A 502 3.10 6.32 -25.39
C THR A 502 4.33 6.68 -26.20
N GLN A 503 4.38 6.32 -27.49
CA GLN A 503 5.51 6.63 -28.36
C GLN A 503 5.66 8.15 -28.54
N LYS A 504 4.56 8.86 -28.78
CA LYS A 504 4.57 10.33 -28.90
C LYS A 504 5.12 11.01 -27.65
N GLU A 505 4.69 10.59 -26.46
CA GLU A 505 5.17 11.18 -25.22
C GLU A 505 6.62 10.80 -24.90
N PHE A 506 7.02 9.57 -25.22
CA PHE A 506 8.41 9.11 -25.11
C PHE A 506 9.37 9.97 -25.93
N GLU A 507 8.99 10.33 -27.16
CA GLU A 507 9.79 11.19 -28.05
C GLU A 507 9.91 12.62 -27.49
N GLY A 508 8.97 13.05 -26.64
CA GLY A 508 8.89 14.40 -26.10
C GLY A 508 9.71 14.67 -24.83
N VAL A 509 10.39 13.67 -24.27
CA VAL A 509 11.22 13.82 -23.05
C VAL A 509 12.52 13.00 -23.11
N LYS A 510 13.50 13.43 -22.32
CA LYS A 510 14.83 12.82 -22.27
C LYS A 510 14.82 11.40 -21.71
N ARG A 511 14.07 11.17 -20.64
CA ARG A 511 13.89 9.86 -20.00
C ARG A 511 12.42 9.69 -19.64
N PHE A 512 11.79 8.70 -20.24
CA PHE A 512 10.37 8.45 -20.12
C PHE A 512 10.11 7.24 -19.22
N LEU A 513 9.12 7.39 -18.34
CA LEU A 513 8.53 6.30 -17.58
C LEU A 513 7.02 6.58 -17.47
N HIS A 514 6.18 5.61 -17.80
CA HIS A 514 4.72 5.81 -17.73
C HIS A 514 4.16 5.29 -16.42
N VAL A 515 3.93 6.18 -15.46
CA VAL A 515 3.21 5.83 -14.23
C VAL A 515 1.75 6.29 -14.30
N GLU A 516 0.87 5.37 -13.93
CA GLU A 516 -0.59 5.44 -13.94
C GLU A 516 -1.26 5.24 -15.30
N TRP A 517 -1.97 4.12 -15.37
CA TRP A 517 -2.91 3.71 -16.42
C TRP A 517 -3.80 2.61 -15.83
N GLY A 518 -4.92 2.32 -16.49
CA GLY A 518 -5.89 1.33 -16.03
C GLY A 518 -7.31 1.82 -16.20
N GLY A 519 -8.24 1.23 -15.46
CA GLY A 519 -9.65 1.64 -15.44
C GLY A 519 -10.40 1.01 -14.27
N ASP A 520 -11.51 1.61 -13.86
CA ASP A 520 -12.30 1.08 -12.75
C ASP A 520 -13.04 -0.19 -13.18
N SER A 521 -13.11 -1.16 -12.27
CA SER A 521 -13.98 -2.33 -12.40
C SER A 521 -14.69 -2.61 -11.08
N HIS A 522 -16.00 -2.70 -11.16
CA HIS A 522 -16.83 -3.10 -10.02
C HIS A 522 -16.74 -4.62 -9.87
N ALA A 523 -16.06 -5.08 -8.81
CA ALA A 523 -15.83 -6.50 -8.57
C ALA A 523 -17.14 -7.31 -8.58
N GLY A 524 -17.18 -8.37 -9.37
CA GLY A 524 -18.36 -9.21 -9.61
C GLY A 524 -19.28 -8.73 -10.74
N ARG A 525 -18.99 -7.58 -11.38
CA ARG A 525 -19.72 -7.08 -12.56
C ARG A 525 -19.04 -7.54 -13.84
N HIS A 526 -19.80 -8.20 -14.69
CA HIS A 526 -19.34 -8.75 -15.96
C HIS A 526 -20.25 -8.33 -17.12
N SER A 527 -19.79 -8.49 -18.35
CA SER A 527 -20.47 -8.05 -19.55
C SER A 527 -20.18 -9.01 -20.70
N GLU A 528 -21.23 -9.42 -21.42
CA GLU A 528 -21.08 -10.14 -22.69
C GLU A 528 -20.59 -9.21 -23.83
N ASN A 529 -20.74 -7.89 -23.66
CA ASN A 529 -20.37 -6.89 -24.67
C ASN A 529 -19.58 -5.71 -24.06
N PRO A 530 -18.40 -5.97 -23.46
CA PRO A 530 -17.66 -4.98 -22.66
C PRO A 530 -17.21 -3.74 -23.42
N ASP A 531 -17.03 -3.84 -24.75
CA ASP A 531 -16.47 -2.77 -25.57
C ASP A 531 -17.54 -1.84 -26.19
N ASN A 532 -18.83 -2.03 -25.86
CA ASN A 532 -19.93 -1.25 -26.45
C ASN A 532 -19.78 0.27 -26.31
N ALA A 533 -19.20 0.73 -25.19
CA ALA A 533 -18.97 2.16 -24.96
C ALA A 533 -17.96 2.76 -25.96
N LEU A 534 -17.01 1.96 -26.47
CA LEU A 534 -15.97 2.44 -27.39
C LEU A 534 -16.55 2.93 -28.73
N ALA A 535 -17.72 2.40 -29.15
CA ALA A 535 -18.36 2.82 -30.39
C ALA A 535 -18.78 4.31 -30.40
N LYS A 536 -18.91 4.93 -29.22
CA LYS A 536 -19.25 6.34 -29.04
C LYS A 536 -18.03 7.25 -28.87
N ILE A 537 -16.83 6.68 -28.77
CA ILE A 537 -15.59 7.42 -28.43
C ILE A 537 -14.82 7.74 -29.71
N SER A 538 -14.45 9.02 -29.86
CA SER A 538 -13.60 9.49 -30.97
C SER A 538 -12.18 8.93 -30.85
N ARG A 539 -11.68 8.35 -31.95
CA ARG A 539 -10.29 7.87 -32.06
C ARG A 539 -9.31 9.02 -32.29
N GLY A 540 -8.05 8.85 -31.85
CA GLY A 540 -6.99 9.83 -32.11
C GLY A 540 -7.12 11.17 -31.38
N ALA A 541 -8.04 11.29 -30.41
CA ALA A 541 -8.29 12.52 -29.65
C ALA A 541 -7.34 12.73 -28.45
N GLY A 542 -6.22 12.01 -28.41
CA GLY A 542 -5.29 11.93 -27.26
C GLY A 542 -5.68 10.83 -26.27
N ALA A 543 -4.87 10.68 -25.22
CA ALA A 543 -5.06 9.69 -24.16
C ALA A 543 -4.88 10.29 -22.76
N ASP A 544 -4.71 11.60 -22.64
CA ASP A 544 -4.44 12.30 -21.39
C ASP A 544 -5.72 12.58 -20.57
N GLU A 545 -5.60 12.47 -19.24
CA GLU A 545 -6.63 12.96 -18.30
C GLU A 545 -6.54 14.48 -18.17
N ARG A 546 -7.66 15.17 -18.42
CA ARG A 546 -7.79 16.63 -18.25
C ARG A 546 -8.79 16.95 -17.14
N ALA A 547 -8.81 18.23 -16.74
CA ALA A 547 -9.79 18.73 -15.78
C ALA A 547 -11.22 18.35 -16.19
N GLY A 548 -11.93 17.67 -15.29
CA GLY A 548 -13.30 17.18 -15.51
C GLY A 548 -13.41 15.74 -16.04
N ASP A 549 -12.36 15.13 -16.59
CA ASP A 549 -12.45 13.76 -17.14
C ASP A 549 -12.66 12.70 -16.04
N ALA A 550 -12.17 12.96 -14.83
CA ALA A 550 -12.39 12.13 -13.64
C ALA A 550 -13.82 12.22 -13.08
N SER A 551 -14.59 13.26 -13.44
CA SER A 551 -15.98 13.43 -13.03
C SER A 551 -16.89 12.47 -13.81
N LEU A 552 -17.95 12.00 -13.15
CA LEU A 552 -19.02 11.24 -13.79
C LEU A 552 -19.96 12.13 -14.62
N PHE A 553 -19.80 13.45 -14.55
CA PHE A 553 -20.66 14.42 -15.20
C PHE A 553 -19.91 15.22 -16.28
N GLY A 554 -20.63 15.60 -17.35
CA GLY A 554 -20.08 16.45 -18.41
C GLY A 554 -18.96 15.80 -19.23
N GLY A 555 -18.23 16.64 -19.99
CA GLY A 555 -17.13 16.23 -20.87
C GLY A 555 -17.53 15.34 -22.07
N SER A 556 -16.54 15.03 -22.92
CA SER A 556 -16.73 14.17 -24.09
C SER A 556 -17.05 12.71 -23.71
N ALA A 557 -17.50 11.91 -24.68
CA ALA A 557 -17.68 10.48 -24.50
C ALA A 557 -16.34 9.80 -24.11
N ARG A 558 -16.38 8.96 -23.07
CA ARG A 558 -15.21 8.28 -22.49
C ARG A 558 -15.65 7.11 -21.62
N VAL A 559 -14.84 6.06 -21.50
CA VAL A 559 -15.25 4.85 -20.77
C VAL A 559 -15.40 5.09 -19.27
N SER A 560 -14.62 6.01 -18.68
CA SER A 560 -14.78 6.36 -17.26
C SER A 560 -16.18 6.86 -16.89
N LYS A 561 -16.92 7.39 -17.87
CA LYS A 561 -18.30 7.89 -17.71
C LYS A 561 -19.33 6.96 -18.36
N ASP A 562 -19.07 6.52 -19.58
CA ASP A 562 -20.05 5.85 -20.45
C ASP A 562 -19.88 4.32 -20.48
N GLY A 563 -18.82 3.79 -19.86
CA GLY A 563 -18.56 2.37 -19.69
C GLY A 563 -19.42 1.74 -18.60
N ASP A 564 -19.56 0.41 -18.64
CA ASP A 564 -20.31 -0.36 -17.64
C ASP A 564 -19.53 -0.64 -16.34
N TRP A 565 -18.24 -0.31 -16.32
CA TRP A 565 -17.29 -0.60 -15.22
C TRP A 565 -17.23 -2.10 -14.91
N SER A 566 -17.39 -2.96 -15.93
CA SER A 566 -17.24 -4.40 -15.80
C SER A 566 -15.78 -4.83 -15.72
N GLU A 567 -15.51 -5.92 -15.00
CA GLU A 567 -14.22 -6.60 -15.04
C GLU A 567 -13.90 -7.11 -16.46
N SER A 568 -14.93 -7.39 -17.25
CA SER A 568 -14.81 -7.79 -18.66
C SER A 568 -14.05 -6.76 -19.49
N TYR A 569 -14.42 -5.48 -19.36
CA TYR A 569 -13.74 -4.38 -20.03
C TYR A 569 -12.33 -4.19 -19.52
N LEU A 570 -12.15 -4.15 -18.19
CA LEU A 570 -10.82 -3.96 -17.60
C LEU A 570 -9.84 -5.05 -18.03
N CYS A 571 -10.27 -6.31 -18.08
CA CYS A 571 -9.43 -7.41 -18.54
C CYS A 571 -9.00 -7.23 -20.01
N ASN A 572 -9.87 -6.72 -20.89
CA ASN A 572 -9.51 -6.42 -22.30
C ASN A 572 -8.50 -5.26 -22.38
N LEU A 573 -8.74 -4.18 -21.61
CA LEU A 573 -7.83 -3.04 -21.53
C LEU A 573 -6.43 -3.47 -21.07
N VAL A 574 -6.35 -4.22 -19.97
CA VAL A 574 -5.08 -4.70 -19.41
C VAL A 574 -4.36 -5.64 -20.37
N ASP A 575 -5.05 -6.64 -20.92
CA ASP A 575 -4.50 -7.59 -21.88
C ASP A 575 -3.89 -6.88 -23.11
N TRP A 576 -4.58 -5.86 -23.62
CA TRP A 576 -4.08 -5.03 -24.71
C TRP A 576 -2.79 -4.30 -24.34
N HIS A 577 -2.75 -3.61 -23.19
CA HIS A 577 -1.57 -2.87 -22.76
C HIS A 577 -0.36 -3.79 -22.58
N LEU A 578 -0.56 -4.96 -21.95
CA LEU A 578 0.52 -5.90 -21.67
C LEU A 578 1.12 -6.52 -22.94
N LYS A 579 0.30 -6.90 -23.93
CA LYS A 579 0.83 -7.42 -25.21
C LYS A 579 1.52 -6.33 -26.04
N GLU A 580 1.05 -5.09 -26.00
CA GLU A 580 1.72 -3.98 -26.69
C GLU A 580 3.12 -3.71 -26.12
N GLN A 581 3.27 -3.74 -24.79
CA GLN A 581 4.56 -3.54 -24.10
C GLN A 581 5.65 -4.53 -24.53
N GLU A 582 5.30 -5.76 -24.92
CA GLU A 582 6.25 -6.74 -25.47
C GLU A 582 6.91 -6.24 -26.77
N THR A 583 6.24 -5.35 -27.51
CA THR A 583 6.68 -4.81 -28.81
C THR A 583 7.26 -3.40 -28.73
N MET A 584 7.53 -2.90 -27.52
CA MET A 584 8.06 -1.56 -27.26
C MET A 584 9.48 -1.66 -26.67
N PRO A 585 10.51 -1.98 -27.48
CA PRO A 585 11.87 -2.21 -26.98
C PRO A 585 12.52 -0.97 -26.33
N TRP A 586 12.04 0.21 -26.68
CA TRP A 586 12.47 1.51 -26.17
C TRP A 586 11.84 1.88 -24.82
N LEU A 587 10.75 1.21 -24.41
CA LEU A 587 10.02 1.56 -23.20
C LEU A 587 10.81 1.16 -21.94
N SER A 588 10.99 2.11 -21.02
CA SER A 588 11.53 1.86 -19.68
C SER A 588 10.64 0.91 -18.88
N GLY A 589 9.34 1.19 -18.93
CA GLY A 589 8.27 0.35 -18.38
C GLY A 589 7.08 1.20 -18.00
N THR A 590 6.15 0.60 -17.27
CA THR A 590 4.96 1.29 -16.80
C THR A 590 4.61 0.91 -15.37
N ALA A 591 3.72 1.66 -14.72
CA ALA A 591 3.07 1.25 -13.49
C ALA A 591 1.55 1.41 -13.56
N TYR A 592 0.81 0.30 -13.46
CA TYR A 592 -0.65 0.29 -13.39
C TYR A 592 -1.15 0.98 -12.13
N TRP A 593 -2.23 1.75 -12.20
CA TRP A 593 -2.85 2.42 -11.06
C TRP A 593 -4.20 1.81 -10.72
N PRO A 594 -4.39 1.28 -9.49
CA PRO A 594 -3.40 0.79 -8.51
C PRO A 594 -3.43 -0.75 -8.38
N PHE A 595 -2.66 -1.33 -7.47
CA PHE A 595 -2.74 -2.77 -7.18
C PHE A 595 -4.08 -3.16 -6.54
N LYS A 596 -4.49 -2.39 -5.53
CA LYS A 596 -5.64 -2.68 -4.67
C LYS A 596 -6.60 -1.49 -4.69
N ASP A 597 -7.90 -1.76 -4.72
CA ASP A 597 -8.92 -0.72 -4.51
C ASP A 597 -8.62 0.02 -3.21
N PHE A 598 -8.88 1.32 -3.20
CA PHE A 598 -8.63 2.17 -2.04
C PHE A 598 -9.65 3.31 -1.95
N SER A 599 -9.85 3.81 -0.74
CA SER A 599 -10.83 4.86 -0.47
C SER A 599 -10.36 6.24 -0.92
N THR A 600 -11.30 7.05 -1.40
CA THR A 600 -11.10 8.42 -1.85
C THR A 600 -12.32 9.29 -1.54
N PRO A 601 -12.14 10.50 -0.98
CA PRO A 601 -13.25 11.37 -0.58
C PRO A 601 -13.95 12.04 -1.77
N VAL A 602 -13.36 12.02 -2.97
CA VAL A 602 -13.87 12.76 -4.14
C VAL A 602 -14.74 11.93 -5.08
N ARG A 603 -15.10 10.69 -4.69
CA ARG A 603 -15.91 9.78 -5.51
C ARG A 603 -17.11 9.19 -4.76
N PRO A 604 -18.00 10.01 -4.18
CA PRO A 604 -19.17 9.53 -3.43
C PRO A 604 -20.10 8.64 -4.27
N ASP A 605 -20.17 8.88 -5.58
CA ASP A 605 -21.13 8.24 -6.49
C ASP A 605 -20.59 7.00 -7.24
N ASN A 606 -19.36 6.56 -6.93
CA ASN A 606 -18.80 5.35 -7.53
C ASN A 606 -19.60 4.10 -7.16
N PRO A 607 -19.63 3.02 -7.98
CA PRO A 607 -20.43 1.81 -7.72
C PRO A 607 -20.28 1.23 -6.30
N VAL A 608 -19.08 1.31 -5.73
CA VAL A 608 -18.89 1.34 -4.27
C VAL A 608 -18.58 2.79 -3.87
N PRO A 609 -19.42 3.44 -3.05
CA PRO A 609 -19.23 4.82 -2.65
C PRO A 609 -17.85 5.08 -2.05
N TYR A 610 -17.26 6.24 -2.38
CA TYR A 610 -15.96 6.69 -1.89
C TYR A 610 -14.78 5.74 -2.16
N MET A 611 -14.86 4.93 -3.21
CA MET A 611 -13.80 4.00 -3.59
C MET A 611 -13.27 4.29 -4.99
N ASN A 612 -11.95 4.35 -5.14
CA ASN A 612 -11.31 4.17 -6.43
C ASN A 612 -11.22 2.65 -6.69
N GLN A 613 -11.92 2.18 -7.73
CA GLN A 613 -12.15 0.76 -8.00
C GLN A 613 -11.28 0.24 -9.16
N LYS A 614 -10.20 0.95 -9.46
CA LYS A 614 -9.23 0.55 -10.49
C LYS A 614 -8.35 -0.61 -10.05
N GLY A 615 -8.35 -1.00 -8.78
CA GLY A 615 -7.51 -2.08 -8.29
C GLY A 615 -7.77 -3.39 -9.02
N VAL A 616 -6.73 -4.20 -9.17
CA VAL A 616 -6.83 -5.60 -9.62
C VAL A 616 -7.11 -6.56 -8.46
N VAL A 617 -7.15 -6.02 -7.25
CA VAL A 617 -7.54 -6.68 -6.01
C VAL A 617 -8.54 -5.75 -5.30
N GLU A 618 -9.61 -6.31 -4.74
CA GLU A 618 -10.52 -5.56 -3.86
C GLU A 618 -9.79 -5.06 -2.60
N ARG A 619 -10.39 -4.09 -1.90
CA ARG A 619 -9.79 -3.43 -0.74
C ARG A 619 -9.43 -4.40 0.40
N ASP A 620 -10.03 -5.60 0.44
CA ASP A 620 -9.86 -6.66 1.44
C ASP A 620 -8.93 -7.83 1.03
N PHE A 621 -8.18 -7.67 -0.06
CA PHE A 621 -7.30 -8.69 -0.67
C PHE A 621 -7.98 -9.73 -1.56
N THR A 622 -9.29 -9.65 -1.83
CA THR A 622 -9.93 -10.53 -2.81
C THR A 622 -9.43 -10.22 -4.23
N PRO A 623 -8.74 -11.14 -4.94
CA PRO A 623 -8.26 -10.86 -6.29
C PRO A 623 -9.41 -10.73 -7.28
N LYS A 624 -9.36 -9.70 -8.13
CA LYS A 624 -10.26 -9.55 -9.28
C LYS A 624 -9.76 -10.39 -10.45
N GLU A 625 -10.59 -10.57 -11.47
CA GLU A 625 -10.23 -11.30 -12.70
C GLU A 625 -8.98 -10.70 -13.38
N SER A 626 -8.81 -9.38 -13.28
CA SER A 626 -7.67 -8.63 -13.84
C SER A 626 -6.33 -8.97 -13.19
N TYR A 627 -6.29 -9.45 -11.94
CA TYR A 627 -5.07 -9.94 -11.28
C TYR A 627 -4.40 -11.05 -12.12
N TYR A 628 -5.22 -11.99 -12.60
CA TYR A 628 -4.76 -13.15 -13.35
C TYR A 628 -4.33 -12.79 -14.77
N VAL A 629 -4.85 -11.69 -15.33
CA VAL A 629 -4.34 -11.13 -16.60
C VAL A 629 -2.87 -10.75 -16.42
N PHE A 630 -2.53 -9.92 -15.43
CA PHE A 630 -1.14 -9.57 -15.13
C PHE A 630 -0.27 -10.80 -14.85
N GLN A 631 -0.76 -11.71 -13.99
CA GLN A 631 -0.02 -12.91 -13.62
C GLN A 631 0.34 -13.78 -14.83
N SER A 632 -0.58 -13.91 -15.80
CA SER A 632 -0.38 -14.69 -17.04
C SER A 632 0.65 -14.12 -18.01
N TYR A 633 0.98 -12.83 -17.89
CA TYR A 633 2.01 -12.17 -18.69
C TYR A 633 3.35 -12.06 -17.96
N TRP A 634 3.32 -11.90 -16.63
CA TRP A 634 4.50 -11.45 -15.88
C TRP A 634 5.22 -12.55 -15.09
N THR A 635 4.62 -13.72 -14.92
CA THR A 635 5.19 -14.81 -14.12
C THR A 635 5.69 -15.98 -14.94
N ALA A 636 6.64 -16.73 -14.37
CA ALA A 636 7.17 -17.96 -14.95
C ALA A 636 6.62 -19.25 -14.31
N GLN A 637 6.02 -19.15 -13.11
CA GLN A 637 5.37 -20.29 -12.45
C GLN A 637 4.10 -20.64 -13.23
N PRO A 638 3.94 -21.88 -13.74
CA PRO A 638 2.78 -22.23 -14.54
C PRO A 638 1.47 -21.97 -13.80
N MET A 639 0.57 -21.24 -14.45
CA MET A 639 -0.77 -20.93 -13.94
C MET A 639 -1.79 -20.95 -15.08
N VAL A 640 -3.04 -21.15 -14.73
CA VAL A 640 -4.19 -21.06 -15.64
C VAL A 640 -5.38 -20.53 -14.88
N HIS A 641 -6.12 -19.61 -15.49
CA HIS A 641 -7.31 -19.00 -14.91
C HIS A 641 -8.38 -18.82 -15.99
N LEU A 642 -9.55 -19.43 -15.79
CA LEU A 642 -10.75 -19.17 -16.58
C LEU A 642 -11.35 -17.85 -16.15
N TYR A 643 -11.53 -16.93 -17.08
CA TYR A 643 -12.25 -15.70 -16.78
C TYR A 643 -13.72 -16.00 -16.42
N GLY A 644 -14.19 -15.49 -15.28
CA GLY A 644 -15.59 -15.54 -14.87
C GLY A 644 -15.89 -16.34 -13.59
N HIS A 645 -14.91 -16.51 -12.69
CA HIS A 645 -15.14 -17.11 -11.36
C HIS A 645 -16.16 -16.29 -10.55
N GLY A 646 -16.19 -14.97 -10.75
CA GLY A 646 -17.19 -14.06 -10.18
C GLY A 646 -18.52 -13.97 -10.95
N TRP A 647 -18.67 -14.69 -12.07
CA TRP A 647 -19.77 -14.51 -13.04
C TRP A 647 -20.79 -15.67 -13.00
N PRO A 648 -21.76 -15.66 -12.07
CA PRO A 648 -22.64 -16.81 -11.84
C PRO A 648 -23.67 -17.05 -12.94
N VAL A 649 -24.00 -16.02 -13.74
CA VAL A 649 -25.02 -16.10 -14.80
C VAL A 649 -24.56 -15.38 -16.06
N ARG A 650 -24.29 -16.13 -17.12
CA ARG A 650 -24.04 -15.64 -18.49
C ARG A 650 -25.34 -15.59 -19.27
N TRP A 651 -25.35 -14.89 -20.41
CA TRP A 651 -26.59 -14.71 -21.18
C TRP A 651 -26.36 -14.55 -22.69
N GLY A 652 -27.43 -14.78 -23.45
CA GLY A 652 -27.44 -14.63 -24.90
C GLY A 652 -28.54 -15.44 -25.55
N GLU A 653 -28.54 -15.49 -26.88
CA GLU A 653 -29.52 -16.28 -27.61
C GLU A 653 -29.20 -17.79 -27.49
N GLU A 654 -30.22 -18.62 -27.71
CA GLU A 654 -30.05 -20.08 -27.76
C GLU A 654 -29.14 -20.45 -28.95
N GLY A 655 -28.14 -21.29 -28.69
CA GLY A 655 -27.16 -21.70 -29.70
C GLY A 655 -26.13 -20.62 -30.08
N GLU A 656 -26.20 -19.42 -29.50
CA GLU A 656 -25.20 -18.37 -29.71
C GLU A 656 -23.82 -18.86 -29.21
N LEU A 657 -22.78 -18.67 -30.03
CA LEU A 657 -21.42 -18.97 -29.61
C LEU A 657 -20.91 -17.85 -28.70
N LYS A 658 -20.60 -18.19 -27.46
CA LYS A 658 -20.07 -17.27 -26.46
C LYS A 658 -18.56 -17.43 -26.32
N MET A 659 -17.87 -16.31 -26.16
CA MET A 659 -16.44 -16.32 -25.95
C MET A 659 -16.11 -16.75 -24.52
N VAL A 660 -15.20 -17.71 -24.38
CA VAL A 660 -14.52 -18.08 -23.15
C VAL A 660 -13.07 -17.68 -23.27
N LYS A 661 -12.56 -16.89 -22.31
CA LYS A 661 -11.17 -16.45 -22.22
C LYS A 661 -10.44 -17.24 -21.14
N VAL A 662 -9.21 -17.64 -21.43
CA VAL A 662 -8.30 -18.27 -20.47
C VAL A 662 -7.04 -17.42 -20.36
N TYR A 663 -6.73 -16.93 -19.16
CA TYR A 663 -5.47 -16.25 -18.89
C TYR A 663 -4.48 -17.27 -18.34
N SER A 664 -3.40 -17.53 -19.07
CA SER A 664 -2.38 -18.51 -18.71
C SER A 664 -1.01 -18.13 -19.28
N ASN A 665 0.05 -18.47 -18.57
CA ASN A 665 1.43 -18.42 -19.07
C ASN A 665 1.92 -19.75 -19.66
N CYS A 666 1.06 -20.77 -19.72
CA CYS A 666 1.39 -22.06 -20.33
C CYS A 666 1.46 -21.98 -21.86
N GLU A 667 2.30 -22.79 -22.49
CA GLU A 667 2.47 -22.89 -23.95
C GLU A 667 1.17 -23.21 -24.70
N GLN A 668 0.29 -24.02 -24.11
CA GLN A 668 -0.99 -24.38 -24.71
C GLN A 668 -2.04 -24.72 -23.64
N ALA A 669 -3.31 -24.59 -24.01
CA ALA A 669 -4.45 -24.97 -23.19
C ALA A 669 -5.54 -25.66 -24.01
N GLU A 670 -6.25 -26.60 -23.40
CA GLU A 670 -7.41 -27.28 -23.95
C GLU A 670 -8.65 -26.96 -23.12
N LEU A 671 -9.71 -26.49 -23.79
CA LEU A 671 -10.97 -26.14 -23.16
C LEU A 671 -11.98 -27.28 -23.27
N PHE A 672 -12.71 -27.54 -22.19
CA PHE A 672 -13.82 -28.47 -22.12
C PHE A 672 -15.07 -27.75 -21.64
N VAL A 673 -16.20 -27.96 -22.32
CA VAL A 673 -17.52 -27.46 -21.89
C VAL A 673 -18.44 -28.66 -21.76
N ASN A 674 -19.01 -28.86 -20.57
CA ASN A 674 -19.88 -29.99 -20.24
C ASN A 674 -19.26 -31.35 -20.65
N GLY A 675 -17.96 -31.52 -20.38
CA GLY A 675 -17.20 -32.73 -20.70
C GLY A 675 -16.70 -32.83 -22.15
N LYS A 676 -17.19 -32.01 -23.08
CA LYS A 676 -16.77 -32.01 -24.49
C LYS A 676 -15.56 -31.10 -24.71
N SER A 677 -14.50 -31.62 -25.34
CA SER A 677 -13.34 -30.81 -25.75
C SER A 677 -13.70 -29.87 -26.91
N TYR A 678 -13.19 -28.64 -26.84
CA TYR A 678 -13.25 -27.63 -27.90
C TYR A 678 -11.86 -27.37 -28.51
N GLY A 679 -10.93 -28.29 -28.30
CA GLY A 679 -9.61 -28.31 -28.93
C GLY A 679 -8.55 -27.51 -28.18
N VAL A 680 -7.30 -27.82 -28.51
CA VAL A 680 -6.10 -27.19 -27.96
C VAL A 680 -5.82 -25.88 -28.70
N LYS A 681 -5.48 -24.82 -27.97
CA LYS A 681 -4.90 -23.58 -28.51
C LYS A 681 -3.53 -23.33 -27.93
N LYS A 682 -2.64 -22.76 -28.75
CA LYS A 682 -1.30 -22.34 -28.35
C LYS A 682 -1.34 -20.88 -27.92
N ARG A 683 -0.57 -20.56 -26.87
CA ARG A 683 -0.42 -19.21 -26.39
C ARG A 683 0.42 -18.39 -27.37
N ASN A 684 -0.09 -17.23 -27.74
CA ASN A 684 0.61 -16.19 -28.48
C ASN A 684 0.12 -14.83 -27.97
N SER A 685 0.94 -14.10 -27.21
CA SER A 685 0.59 -12.79 -26.64
C SER A 685 0.01 -11.82 -27.67
N GLN A 686 0.47 -11.89 -28.91
CA GLN A 686 0.05 -10.96 -29.97
C GLN A 686 -1.29 -11.35 -30.62
N ASP A 687 -1.80 -12.56 -30.39
CA ASP A 687 -3.14 -13.00 -30.82
C ASP A 687 -4.21 -12.55 -29.80
N PHE A 688 -4.48 -11.26 -29.74
CA PHE A 688 -5.46 -10.68 -28.81
C PHE A 688 -6.91 -11.12 -29.13
N PRO A 689 -7.79 -11.32 -28.12
CA PRO A 689 -7.51 -11.33 -26.68
C PRO A 689 -7.07 -12.70 -26.13
N ALA A 690 -6.70 -12.69 -24.85
CA ALA A 690 -6.28 -13.82 -24.03
C ALA A 690 -5.06 -14.57 -24.59
N ALA A 691 -4.15 -13.84 -25.26
CA ALA A 691 -2.97 -14.43 -25.91
C ALA A 691 -3.30 -15.66 -26.78
N GLY A 692 -4.39 -15.62 -27.54
CA GLY A 692 -4.87 -16.72 -28.39
C GLY A 692 -5.71 -17.78 -27.66
N LEU A 693 -5.67 -17.82 -26.34
CA LEU A 693 -6.37 -18.80 -25.49
C LEU A 693 -7.84 -18.39 -25.25
N ARG A 694 -8.59 -18.31 -26.35
CA ARG A 694 -10.02 -18.01 -26.36
C ARG A 694 -10.80 -18.97 -27.24
N TRP A 695 -12.02 -19.33 -26.86
CA TRP A 695 -12.89 -20.20 -27.65
C TRP A 695 -14.28 -19.61 -27.76
N ASN A 696 -14.91 -19.75 -28.92
CA ASN A 696 -16.32 -19.44 -29.10
C ASN A 696 -17.09 -20.76 -29.03
N VAL A 697 -17.92 -20.93 -28.00
CA VAL A 697 -18.57 -22.19 -27.65
C VAL A 697 -20.06 -21.98 -27.37
N PRO A 698 -20.94 -22.93 -27.73
CA PRO A 698 -22.34 -22.86 -27.34
C PRO A 698 -22.50 -23.25 -25.87
N PHE A 699 -23.41 -22.59 -25.17
CA PHE A 699 -23.87 -22.99 -23.83
C PHE A 699 -25.30 -23.51 -23.90
N ILE A 700 -25.63 -24.45 -23.01
CA ILE A 700 -27.01 -24.93 -22.83
C ILE A 700 -27.74 -24.00 -21.87
N ALA A 701 -29.02 -23.74 -22.07
CA ALA A 701 -29.80 -23.01 -21.07
C ALA A 701 -29.75 -23.73 -19.71
N GLY A 702 -29.57 -22.96 -18.62
CA GLY A 702 -29.35 -23.54 -17.29
C GLY A 702 -27.86 -23.79 -17.00
N ASP A 703 -27.55 -24.84 -16.24
CA ASP A 703 -26.21 -25.05 -15.69
C ASP A 703 -25.19 -25.47 -16.75
N ASN A 704 -24.02 -24.84 -16.72
CA ASN A 704 -22.85 -25.18 -17.54
C ASN A 704 -21.62 -25.36 -16.65
N GLN A 705 -20.74 -26.28 -17.05
CA GLN A 705 -19.42 -26.47 -16.46
C GLN A 705 -18.36 -26.25 -17.54
N VAL A 706 -17.39 -25.38 -17.23
CA VAL A 706 -16.25 -25.11 -18.11
C VAL A 706 -14.99 -25.48 -17.36
N ARG A 707 -14.15 -26.31 -17.99
CA ARG A 707 -12.87 -26.75 -17.44
C ARG A 707 -11.77 -26.50 -18.46
N VAL A 708 -10.61 -26.09 -18.00
CA VAL A 708 -9.42 -25.91 -18.84
C VAL A 708 -8.26 -26.75 -18.30
N VAL A 709 -7.46 -27.31 -19.22
CA VAL A 709 -6.20 -27.98 -18.90
C VAL A 709 -5.09 -27.29 -19.69
N ALA A 710 -4.16 -26.66 -18.99
CA ALA A 710 -3.02 -25.97 -19.59
C ALA A 710 -1.71 -26.72 -19.32
N ARG A 711 -0.80 -26.71 -20.30
CA ARG A 711 0.46 -27.45 -20.24
C ARG A 711 1.65 -26.52 -20.50
N GLN A 712 2.64 -26.61 -19.62
CA GLN A 712 3.95 -25.96 -19.75
C GLN A 712 5.03 -27.03 -19.68
N GLY A 713 5.59 -27.44 -20.83
CA GLY A 713 6.46 -28.62 -20.90
C GLY A 713 5.79 -29.88 -20.32
N LYS A 714 6.34 -30.42 -19.23
CA LYS A 714 5.78 -31.59 -18.52
C LYS A 714 4.75 -31.23 -17.43
N GLN A 715 4.68 -29.97 -17.04
CA GLN A 715 3.76 -29.52 -15.98
C GLN A 715 2.38 -29.30 -16.57
N THR A 716 1.35 -29.71 -15.82
CA THR A 716 -0.05 -29.51 -16.16
C THR A 716 -0.73 -28.80 -15.02
N VAL A 717 -1.46 -27.74 -15.33
CA VAL A 717 -2.32 -27.00 -14.40
C VAL A 717 -3.73 -26.95 -14.98
N GLN A 718 -4.73 -26.86 -14.12
CA GLN A 718 -6.13 -26.91 -14.52
C GLN A 718 -6.95 -25.93 -13.70
N ASP A 719 -8.05 -25.48 -14.29
CA ASP A 719 -9.04 -24.63 -13.63
C ASP A 719 -10.44 -25.00 -14.12
N GLU A 720 -11.46 -24.71 -13.31
CA GLU A 720 -12.85 -25.04 -13.58
C GLU A 720 -13.80 -24.03 -12.93
N LEU A 721 -14.88 -23.68 -13.64
CA LEU A 721 -15.99 -22.90 -13.08
C LEU A 721 -17.35 -23.40 -13.56
N LYS A 722 -18.40 -23.03 -12.80
CA LYS A 722 -19.80 -23.35 -13.09
C LYS A 722 -20.63 -22.08 -13.09
N PHE A 723 -21.55 -21.95 -14.04
CA PHE A 723 -22.47 -20.83 -14.14
C PHE A 723 -23.77 -21.25 -14.82
N LYS A 724 -24.80 -20.41 -14.71
CA LYS A 724 -26.04 -20.54 -15.45
C LYS A 724 -26.01 -19.74 -16.76
N TYR A 725 -26.57 -20.26 -17.83
CA TYR A 725 -26.80 -19.52 -19.07
C TYR A 725 -28.28 -19.18 -19.22
N GLN A 726 -28.60 -17.89 -19.22
CA GLN A 726 -29.96 -17.36 -19.36
C GLN A 726 -30.22 -16.94 -20.82
N THR A 727 -31.19 -17.58 -21.46
CA THR A 727 -31.66 -17.22 -22.81
C THR A 727 -32.89 -16.31 -22.80
N GLN A 728 -33.58 -16.23 -21.67
CA GLN A 728 -34.73 -15.34 -21.50
C GLN A 728 -34.27 -13.89 -21.48
N LYS A 729 -34.88 -13.07 -22.34
CA LYS A 729 -34.69 -11.62 -22.35
C LYS A 729 -35.43 -11.01 -21.16
N TRP A 730 -34.89 -9.90 -20.65
CA TRP A 730 -35.47 -9.20 -19.53
C TRP A 730 -35.89 -7.77 -19.90
N GLY A 731 -36.92 -7.28 -19.22
CA GLY A 731 -37.30 -5.88 -19.20
C GLY A 731 -36.55 -5.08 -18.14
N LYS A 732 -37.11 -3.94 -17.74
CA LYS A 732 -36.59 -3.14 -16.63
C LYS A 732 -36.86 -3.85 -15.29
N PRO A 733 -35.99 -3.68 -14.28
CA PRO A 733 -36.26 -4.16 -12.94
C PRO A 733 -37.59 -3.63 -12.39
N THR A 734 -38.40 -4.52 -11.86
CA THR A 734 -39.67 -4.21 -11.16
C THR A 734 -39.80 -4.92 -9.82
N GLN A 735 -38.95 -5.91 -9.53
CA GLN A 735 -39.04 -6.74 -8.34
C GLN A 735 -37.65 -7.03 -7.75
N LEU A 736 -37.60 -7.18 -6.43
CA LEU A 736 -36.43 -7.66 -5.68
C LEU A 736 -36.74 -9.03 -5.07
N THR A 737 -35.72 -9.87 -4.92
CA THR A 737 -35.78 -11.03 -4.01
C THR A 737 -34.58 -11.00 -3.08
N LEU A 738 -34.79 -11.23 -1.79
CA LEU A 738 -33.72 -11.31 -0.79
C LEU A 738 -33.70 -12.71 -0.17
N GLN A 739 -32.54 -13.35 -0.16
CA GLN A 739 -32.38 -14.71 0.38
C GLN A 739 -31.03 -14.91 1.07
N LYS A 740 -30.99 -15.86 2.01
CA LYS A 740 -29.73 -16.37 2.56
C LYS A 740 -29.07 -17.30 1.54
N VAL A 741 -27.82 -17.05 1.19
CA VAL A 741 -27.07 -17.83 0.19
C VAL A 741 -25.87 -18.58 0.76
N GLY A 742 -25.45 -18.26 1.99
CA GLY A 742 -24.35 -18.95 2.62
C GLY A 742 -24.22 -18.65 4.11
N GLU A 743 -23.52 -19.53 4.80
CA GLU A 743 -23.07 -19.34 6.17
C GLU A 743 -21.69 -19.96 6.34
N ALA A 744 -20.71 -19.16 6.76
CA ALA A 744 -19.34 -19.60 6.94
C ALA A 744 -18.67 -18.76 8.03
N ASN A 745 -17.87 -19.40 8.89
CA ASN A 745 -17.08 -18.73 9.94
C ASN A 745 -17.90 -17.79 10.84
N GLY A 746 -19.16 -18.16 11.14
CA GLY A 746 -20.07 -17.33 11.96
C GLY A 746 -20.65 -16.11 11.25
N LEU A 747 -20.45 -15.99 9.94
CA LEU A 747 -21.05 -14.95 9.09
C LEU A 747 -22.14 -15.56 8.21
N THR A 748 -23.27 -14.88 8.13
CA THR A 748 -24.34 -15.19 7.16
C THR A 748 -24.21 -14.26 5.96
N THR A 749 -24.27 -14.83 4.75
CA THR A 749 -24.32 -14.06 3.49
C THR A 749 -25.74 -14.03 2.98
N VAL A 750 -26.24 -12.83 2.72
CA VAL A 750 -27.53 -12.61 2.05
C VAL A 750 -27.30 -12.03 0.65
N GLU A 751 -28.18 -12.37 -0.28
CA GLU A 751 -28.14 -11.91 -1.67
C GLU A 751 -29.47 -11.29 -2.04
N VAL A 752 -29.41 -10.10 -2.63
CA VAL A 752 -30.53 -9.50 -3.37
C VAL A 752 -30.35 -9.73 -4.86
N LYS A 753 -31.45 -10.04 -5.55
CA LYS A 753 -31.52 -10.10 -7.02
C LYS A 753 -32.65 -9.24 -7.55
N LEU A 754 -32.44 -8.67 -8.74
CA LEU A 754 -33.37 -7.82 -9.46
C LEU A 754 -34.01 -8.58 -10.62
N TYR A 755 -35.34 -8.53 -10.69
CA TYR A 755 -36.15 -9.18 -11.73
C TYR A 755 -37.09 -8.18 -12.40
N ASP A 756 -37.43 -8.46 -13.66
CA ASP A 756 -38.46 -7.74 -14.38
C ASP A 756 -39.88 -8.21 -14.02
N ALA A 757 -40.89 -7.68 -14.73
CA ALA A 757 -42.29 -7.97 -14.47
C ALA A 757 -42.70 -9.41 -14.83
N GLN A 758 -41.84 -10.13 -15.58
CA GLN A 758 -42.03 -11.51 -16.00
C GLN A 758 -41.26 -12.49 -15.11
N GLY A 759 -40.52 -12.00 -14.10
CA GLY A 759 -39.72 -12.83 -13.21
C GLY A 759 -38.38 -13.27 -13.82
N VAL A 760 -37.90 -12.58 -14.86
CA VAL A 760 -36.58 -12.83 -15.47
C VAL A 760 -35.53 -11.93 -14.81
N GLN A 761 -34.37 -12.49 -14.46
CA GLN A 761 -33.31 -11.71 -13.81
C GLN A 761 -32.76 -10.66 -14.78
N CYS A 762 -32.68 -9.39 -14.33
CA CYS A 762 -32.15 -8.28 -15.13
C CYS A 762 -30.62 -8.26 -15.06
N LEU A 763 -29.95 -9.01 -15.94
CA LEU A 763 -28.50 -9.26 -15.87
C LEU A 763 -27.60 -8.08 -16.26
N ASP A 764 -28.18 -6.97 -16.71
CA ASP A 764 -27.48 -5.69 -16.94
C ASP A 764 -27.88 -4.60 -15.93
N ALA A 765 -28.70 -4.93 -14.92
CA ALA A 765 -29.14 -3.96 -13.94
C ALA A 765 -27.99 -3.53 -13.01
N VAL A 766 -27.84 -2.21 -12.88
CA VAL A 766 -26.86 -1.51 -12.03
C VAL A 766 -27.53 -0.66 -10.95
N ASN A 767 -28.78 -0.96 -10.61
CA ASN A 767 -29.55 -0.25 -9.60
C ASN A 767 -28.76 -0.17 -8.28
N TRP A 768 -28.89 0.97 -7.60
CA TRP A 768 -28.44 1.09 -6.22
C TRP A 768 -29.30 0.23 -5.30
N VAL A 769 -28.64 -0.58 -4.47
CA VAL A 769 -29.25 -1.33 -3.39
C VAL A 769 -28.73 -0.81 -2.05
N ASP A 770 -29.62 -0.74 -1.06
CA ASP A 770 -29.31 -0.30 0.31
C ASP A 770 -29.75 -1.38 1.30
N PHE A 771 -28.79 -1.97 2.00
CA PHE A 771 -28.98 -2.98 3.04
C PHE A 771 -29.10 -2.30 4.41
N SER A 772 -30.17 -2.62 5.13
CA SER A 772 -30.35 -2.22 6.52
C SER A 772 -30.66 -3.43 7.40
N LEU A 773 -30.40 -3.31 8.70
CA LEU A 773 -30.57 -4.39 9.66
C LEU A 773 -31.25 -3.89 10.94
N ALA A 774 -32.22 -4.67 11.42
CA ALA A 774 -32.83 -4.52 12.73
C ALA A 774 -32.69 -5.81 13.54
N GLY A 775 -32.43 -5.71 14.84
CA GLY A 775 -32.29 -6.86 15.73
C GLY A 775 -30.88 -7.03 16.29
N ALA A 776 -30.54 -8.26 16.69
CA ALA A 776 -29.31 -8.55 17.42
C ALA A 776 -28.05 -8.62 16.53
N GLY A 777 -28.20 -8.89 15.24
CA GLY A 777 -27.09 -9.01 14.31
C GLY A 777 -26.38 -7.68 14.01
N LYS A 778 -25.29 -7.77 13.25
CA LYS A 778 -24.55 -6.60 12.75
C LYS A 778 -24.17 -6.81 11.29
N LEU A 779 -24.45 -5.84 10.42
CA LEU A 779 -23.94 -5.86 9.05
C LEU A 779 -22.41 -5.75 9.07
N LEU A 780 -21.76 -6.50 8.18
CA LEU A 780 -20.35 -6.32 7.88
C LEU A 780 -20.25 -5.35 6.70
N ASP A 781 -20.57 -4.08 6.98
CA ASP A 781 -20.56 -2.95 6.07
C ASP A 781 -19.32 -2.07 6.24
N ASP A 782 -19.26 -0.97 5.50
CA ASP A 782 -18.18 0.03 5.51
C ASP A 782 -16.78 -0.59 5.32
N LEU A 783 -16.71 -1.67 4.54
CA LEU A 783 -15.45 -2.30 4.15
C LEU A 783 -14.86 -1.66 2.89
N GLY A 784 -15.67 -0.99 2.06
CA GLY A 784 -15.25 -0.47 0.77
C GLY A 784 -15.01 -1.57 -0.28
N THR A 785 -15.86 -2.62 -0.27
CA THR A 785 -15.83 -3.75 -1.21
C THR A 785 -17.23 -3.99 -1.76
N SER A 786 -17.38 -4.65 -2.92
CA SER A 786 -18.71 -4.85 -3.52
C SER A 786 -19.61 -5.79 -2.71
N SER A 787 -19.02 -6.54 -1.77
CA SER A 787 -19.70 -7.48 -0.86
C SER A 787 -19.72 -7.04 0.62
N GLY A 788 -19.22 -5.84 0.91
CA GLY A 788 -19.06 -5.29 2.25
C GLY A 788 -19.45 -3.82 2.34
N SER A 789 -20.44 -3.42 1.53
CA SER A 789 -20.99 -2.07 1.49
C SER A 789 -22.50 -2.12 1.65
N ARG A 790 -23.03 -1.36 2.61
CA ARG A 790 -24.48 -1.27 2.83
C ARG A 790 -25.20 -0.62 1.66
N LYS A 791 -24.59 0.37 1.01
CA LYS A 791 -25.08 0.97 -0.23
C LYS A 791 -24.11 0.66 -1.35
N VAL A 792 -24.58 0.00 -2.40
CA VAL A 792 -23.76 -0.47 -3.52
C VAL A 792 -24.59 -0.56 -4.80
N GLN A 793 -23.98 -0.35 -5.96
CA GLN A 793 -24.67 -0.69 -7.20
C GLN A 793 -24.73 -2.20 -7.38
N ALA A 794 -25.80 -2.70 -8.00
CA ALA A 794 -25.87 -4.09 -8.42
C ALA A 794 -24.79 -4.40 -9.47
N TYR A 795 -24.36 -5.67 -9.49
CA TYR A 795 -23.45 -6.25 -10.46
C TYR A 795 -24.14 -7.44 -11.11
N ASN A 796 -24.61 -7.23 -12.35
CA ASN A 796 -25.48 -8.16 -13.09
C ASN A 796 -26.81 -8.47 -12.39
N GLY A 797 -27.47 -7.40 -11.91
CA GLY A 797 -28.77 -7.53 -11.25
C GLY A 797 -28.74 -8.27 -9.93
N ARG A 798 -27.59 -8.28 -9.23
CA ARG A 798 -27.44 -8.85 -7.89
C ARG A 798 -26.51 -8.01 -7.02
N ALA A 799 -26.62 -8.19 -5.71
CA ALA A 799 -25.62 -7.75 -4.74
C ALA A 799 -25.65 -8.67 -3.51
N ILE A 800 -24.52 -8.80 -2.82
CA ILE A 800 -24.41 -9.57 -1.57
C ILE A 800 -23.88 -8.70 -0.44
N ILE A 801 -24.25 -9.05 0.80
CA ILE A 801 -23.61 -8.53 2.01
C ILE A 801 -23.49 -9.65 3.05
N ARG A 802 -22.47 -9.55 3.89
CA ARG A 802 -22.27 -10.44 5.05
C ARG A 802 -22.78 -9.77 6.32
N LEU A 803 -23.27 -10.55 7.26
CA LEU A 803 -23.64 -10.10 8.60
C LEU A 803 -23.20 -11.10 9.66
N GLN A 804 -22.85 -10.57 10.82
CA GLN A 804 -22.57 -11.36 12.00
C GLN A 804 -23.89 -11.66 12.72
N ALA A 805 -24.24 -12.93 12.82
CA ALA A 805 -25.40 -13.36 13.59
C ALA A 805 -25.08 -13.27 15.09
N GLN A 806 -26.03 -12.77 15.88
CA GLN A 806 -25.98 -12.82 17.35
C GLN A 806 -27.23 -13.53 17.87
N PRO A 807 -27.19 -14.10 19.10
CA PRO A 807 -28.38 -14.69 19.72
C PRO A 807 -29.55 -13.70 19.75
N GLY A 808 -30.64 -14.03 19.06
CA GLY A 808 -31.81 -13.16 18.89
C GLY A 808 -32.32 -13.19 17.45
N LYS A 809 -33.43 -12.51 17.19
CA LYS A 809 -33.96 -12.36 15.82
C LYS A 809 -33.21 -11.24 15.11
N THR A 810 -32.90 -11.43 13.84
CA THR A 810 -32.34 -10.40 12.96
C THR A 810 -33.20 -10.28 11.72
N ALA A 811 -33.59 -9.07 11.33
CA ALA A 811 -34.27 -8.80 10.08
C ALA A 811 -33.40 -7.91 9.21
N VAL A 812 -33.11 -8.37 8.00
CA VAL A 812 -32.42 -7.59 6.96
C VAL A 812 -33.45 -7.06 5.99
N ALA A 813 -33.38 -5.76 5.68
CA ALA A 813 -34.21 -5.14 4.65
C ALA A 813 -33.32 -4.61 3.53
N VAL A 814 -33.81 -4.73 2.28
CA VAL A 814 -33.13 -4.16 1.10
C VAL A 814 -34.06 -3.22 0.36
N GLN A 815 -33.55 -2.02 0.11
CA GLN A 815 -34.21 -0.97 -0.65
C GLN A 815 -33.49 -0.74 -1.98
N SER A 816 -34.24 -0.42 -3.02
CA SER A 816 -33.73 0.11 -4.29
C SER A 816 -34.71 1.17 -4.79
N PRO A 817 -34.26 2.35 -5.26
CA PRO A 817 -35.16 3.39 -5.75
C PRO A 817 -36.15 2.86 -6.79
N GLY A 818 -37.44 3.13 -6.58
CA GLY A 818 -38.54 2.72 -7.47
C GLY A 818 -39.00 1.26 -7.34
N LEU A 819 -38.42 0.46 -6.44
CA LEU A 819 -38.80 -0.94 -6.20
C LEU A 819 -39.34 -1.12 -4.77
N GLU A 820 -40.22 -2.10 -4.57
CA GLU A 820 -40.72 -2.46 -3.24
C GLU A 820 -39.60 -3.01 -2.35
N THR A 821 -39.58 -2.61 -1.08
CA THR A 821 -38.60 -3.09 -0.09
C THR A 821 -38.86 -4.56 0.23
N VAL A 822 -37.79 -5.36 0.25
CA VAL A 822 -37.86 -6.79 0.65
C VAL A 822 -37.20 -7.02 1.98
N LEU A 823 -37.74 -7.94 2.78
CA LEU A 823 -37.23 -8.29 4.10
C LEU A 823 -36.91 -9.78 4.21
N LEU A 824 -35.89 -10.11 4.99
CA LEU A 824 -35.50 -11.47 5.34
C LEU A 824 -35.23 -11.54 6.85
N THR A 825 -35.98 -12.38 7.55
CA THR A 825 -35.74 -12.68 8.97
C THR A 825 -34.83 -13.90 9.09
N LEU A 826 -33.76 -13.77 9.87
CA LEU A 826 -32.73 -14.78 10.13
C LEU A 826 -32.80 -15.29 11.58
#